data_AF-A0A9X2RN55-F1
#
_entry.id   AF-A0A9X2RN55-F1
#
_cell.length_a   1.000
_cell.length_b   1.000
_cell.length_c   1.000
_cell.angle_alpha   90.00
_cell.angle_beta   90.00
_cell.angle_gamma   90.00
#
_symmetry.space_group_name_H-M   'P 1'
#
loop_
_entity.id
_entity.type
_entity.pdbx_description
1 polymer ?
#
loop_
_entity_poly.entity_id
_entity_poly.type
_entity_poly.pdbx_seq_one_letter_code
_entity_poly.pdbx_strand_id
1 'polypeptide(L)'
;MADDTPGPSVAAEPEPLPAPGEGQPRRTVLVAIGALLLGMLLAALDQTIVSTALPTIVSDLGGLEHLSWVVTAYMLASTAATPLWGKLGDQYGRKKLFQTAIVIFLLGSVLCGIAQNMGELIAFRALQGLGGGGLMVLSMAIVGDLVPPRDRGRYQGLFGAVFGGTSVLGPLLGGLFVDHLSWRWVFYINVPIGIVALFTIAAVLNIPARRTPHRIDYLGTFLIAAVATCLVLMTSLGGTTYPWSSWQIIGLGVLGVALLVPFVLVERRAAEPVLPLKLFRIRTFTLCSVIGFVVGFAMFGSMTYLPTFLQVVQGVSPTMSGVHMLPMVAGLLIASTASGQIVSRTGHYKVFPIAGTAVMTVGLLLLHQLDPGSGTGEMSAYFFVFGFGLGLVMQVLVLVVQNAVAYRDLGVATSGATFFRSIGASFGVSIFGTIFANKLGPRIADALSGASLPAGISPDKLQADPRAVSALPPGERAGVLAAYSQSITDVFLYAVPAGLVAFALAWLLREEPLRGSVTAPDNSEVISSNPVERSSRDEVARALSLLGSREGRKKVYEAITERAGLDLRPAASWMLLRMNRYGSVEPSLLAERVDVPLRAVTEAAIQLEVRGLARREGLPLVMTDEGRRVAGLLFRAREESLADLLGNWWTADRPTDLDALVRELTTELCGSDAEQPHDGDAGPRRDHDARRDPGRRQP
;
A
#
# COMPACT_ATOMS: atom_id res chain seq x y z
N MET A 1 56.56 -32.14 30.06
CA MET A 1 56.24 -31.55 28.75
C MET A 1 54.98 -32.26 28.27
N ALA A 2 53.84 -31.78 28.75
CA ALA A 2 52.52 -32.32 28.44
C ALA A 2 51.73 -31.17 27.80
N ASP A 3 51.19 -31.46 26.63
CA ASP A 3 50.59 -30.54 25.68
C ASP A 3 49.12 -30.34 26.06
N ASP A 4 48.78 -29.15 26.55
CA ASP A 4 47.43 -28.73 26.92
C ASP A 4 46.84 -27.94 25.74
N THR A 5 46.23 -28.64 24.78
CA THR A 5 45.46 -28.01 23.70
C THR A 5 44.08 -27.58 24.22
N PRO A 6 43.69 -26.29 24.12
CA PRO A 6 42.34 -25.87 24.49
C PRO A 6 41.33 -26.42 23.47
N GLY A 7 40.29 -27.09 23.96
CA GLY A 7 39.17 -27.55 23.13
C GLY A 7 38.43 -26.39 22.44
N PRO A 8 37.74 -26.64 21.32
CA PRO A 8 37.06 -25.60 20.56
C PRO A 8 35.95 -24.96 21.42
N SER A 9 36.09 -23.67 21.69
CA SER A 9 35.05 -22.83 22.26
C SER A 9 33.80 -22.92 21.38
N VAL A 10 32.73 -23.51 21.93
CA VAL A 10 31.39 -23.44 21.36
C VAL A 10 30.99 -21.97 21.42
N ALA A 11 31.14 -21.26 20.30
CA ALA A 11 30.65 -19.90 20.16
C ALA A 11 29.13 -19.94 20.39
N ALA A 12 28.67 -19.26 21.45
CA ALA A 12 27.26 -19.07 21.71
C ALA A 12 26.62 -18.43 20.47
N GLU A 13 25.64 -19.11 19.87
CA GLU A 13 24.84 -18.56 18.78
C GLU A 13 24.20 -17.25 19.25
N PRO A 14 24.29 -16.15 18.46
CA PRO A 14 23.61 -14.92 18.82
C PRO A 14 22.10 -15.15 18.86
N GLU A 15 21.46 -14.80 19.98
CA GLU A 15 20.00 -14.88 20.12
C GLU A 15 19.29 -14.22 18.91
N PRO A 16 18.31 -14.89 18.30
CA PRO A 16 17.59 -14.33 17.16
C PRO A 16 16.79 -13.10 17.59
N LEU A 17 17.10 -11.95 16.98
CA LEU A 17 16.40 -10.70 17.23
C LEU A 17 14.94 -10.77 16.73
N PRO A 18 13.96 -10.22 17.48
CA PRO A 18 12.54 -10.28 17.14
C PRO A 18 12.20 -9.58 15.82
N ALA A 19 11.22 -10.11 15.08
CA ALA A 19 10.80 -9.56 13.78
C ALA A 19 10.18 -8.16 13.88
N PRO A 20 10.10 -7.39 12.76
CA PRO A 20 9.39 -6.12 12.75
C PRO A 20 7.91 -6.31 13.12
N GLY A 21 7.52 -5.81 14.29
CA GLY A 21 6.17 -5.95 14.84
C GLY A 21 5.93 -7.18 15.72
N GLU A 22 6.84 -8.17 15.75
CA GLU A 22 6.77 -9.26 16.73
C GLU A 22 7.15 -8.73 18.12
N GLY A 23 6.24 -8.90 19.08
CA GLY A 23 6.40 -8.41 20.45
C GLY A 23 6.03 -6.94 20.67
N GLN A 24 5.64 -6.18 19.62
CA GLN A 24 5.14 -4.81 19.85
C GLN A 24 3.68 -4.83 20.30
N PRO A 25 3.34 -4.17 21.43
CA PRO A 25 1.97 -4.03 21.86
C PRO A 25 1.10 -3.43 20.75
N ARG A 26 -0.11 -3.96 20.53
CA ARG A 26 -1.10 -3.41 19.57
C ARG A 26 -1.29 -1.89 19.71
N ARG A 27 -1.12 -1.36 20.92
CA ARG A 27 -1.13 0.08 21.24
C ARG A 27 0.01 0.85 20.56
N THR A 28 1.22 0.30 20.52
CA THR A 28 2.40 0.87 19.86
C THR A 28 2.17 1.01 18.35
N VAL A 29 1.62 -0.03 17.71
CA VAL A 29 1.28 0.01 16.27
C VAL A 29 0.23 1.08 15.97
N LEU A 30 -0.82 1.19 16.77
CA LEU A 30 -1.87 2.20 16.59
C LEU A 30 -1.33 3.63 16.77
N VAL A 31 -0.46 3.85 17.76
CA VAL A 31 0.16 5.17 17.99
C VAL A 31 1.13 5.53 16.86
N ALA A 32 1.91 4.56 16.38
CA ALA A 32 2.77 4.75 15.21
C ALA A 32 1.96 5.13 13.96
N ILE A 33 0.87 4.40 13.68
CA ILE A 33 -0.02 4.71 12.56
C ILE A 33 -0.67 6.08 12.71
N GLY A 34 -1.10 6.46 13.93
CA GLY A 34 -1.60 7.81 14.20
C GLY A 34 -0.57 8.89 13.82
N ALA A 35 0.71 8.68 14.13
CA ALA A 35 1.75 9.62 13.77
C ALA A 35 2.07 9.66 12.26
N LEU A 36 1.98 8.52 11.56
CA LEU A 36 2.07 8.48 10.09
C LEU A 36 0.89 9.21 9.44
N LEU A 37 -0.31 9.04 9.99
CA LEU A 37 -1.51 9.75 9.55
C LEU A 37 -1.36 11.27 9.79
N LEU A 38 -0.78 11.69 10.91
CA LEU A 38 -0.45 13.11 11.15
C LEU A 38 0.57 13.64 10.13
N GLY A 39 1.61 12.87 9.79
CA GLY A 39 2.57 13.27 8.76
C GLY A 39 1.92 13.42 7.39
N MET A 40 1.02 12.51 7.01
CA MET A 40 0.25 12.64 5.76
C MET A 40 -0.77 13.79 5.81
N LEU A 41 -1.42 14.01 6.97
CA LEU A 41 -2.33 15.14 7.21
C LEU A 41 -1.61 16.46 6.93
N LEU A 42 -0.40 16.64 7.44
CA LEU A 42 0.43 17.83 7.19
C LEU A 42 0.65 18.07 5.70
N ALA A 43 1.10 17.06 4.97
CA ALA A 43 1.38 17.18 3.54
C ALA A 43 0.12 17.48 2.71
N ALA A 44 -1.01 16.83 3.02
CA ALA A 44 -2.27 17.00 2.30
C ALA A 44 -2.97 18.33 2.65
N LEU A 45 -2.93 18.74 3.93
CA LEU A 45 -3.48 20.02 4.37
C LEU A 45 -2.75 21.18 3.69
N ASP A 46 -1.42 21.16 3.66
CA ASP A 46 -0.59 22.23 3.09
C ASP A 46 -0.83 22.47 1.59
N GLN A 47 -1.15 21.41 0.82
CA GLN A 47 -1.54 21.54 -0.58
C GLN A 47 -2.84 22.33 -0.76
N THR A 48 -3.79 22.17 0.17
CA THR A 48 -5.16 22.67 0.01
C THR A 48 -5.37 24.02 0.68
N ILE A 49 -4.80 24.22 1.87
CA ILE A 49 -4.92 25.44 2.67
C ILE A 49 -4.27 26.67 2.01
N VAL A 50 -3.15 26.49 1.30
CA VAL A 50 -2.45 27.63 0.68
C VAL A 50 -3.21 28.13 -0.54
N SER A 51 -3.96 27.27 -1.23
CA SER A 51 -4.77 27.67 -2.38
C SER A 51 -5.75 28.78 -2.03
N THR A 52 -6.32 28.74 -0.81
CA THR A 52 -7.24 29.76 -0.32
C THR A 52 -6.57 31.05 0.14
N ALA A 53 -5.30 31.00 0.54
CA ALA A 53 -4.55 32.15 1.00
C ALA A 53 -3.78 32.88 -0.11
N LEU A 54 -3.64 32.27 -1.29
CA LEU A 54 -2.90 32.81 -2.44
C LEU A 54 -3.23 34.27 -2.78
N PRO A 55 -4.51 34.71 -2.87
CA PRO A 55 -4.81 36.10 -3.21
C PRO A 55 -4.26 37.09 -2.19
N THR A 56 -4.35 36.78 -0.90
CA THR A 56 -3.85 37.62 0.19
C THR A 56 -2.32 37.63 0.22
N ILE A 57 -1.68 36.48 0.00
CA ILE A 57 -0.21 36.37 -0.09
C ILE A 57 0.34 37.30 -1.17
N VAL A 58 -0.30 37.32 -2.34
CA VAL A 58 0.10 38.16 -3.48
C VAL A 58 -0.17 39.64 -3.21
N SER A 59 -1.27 39.95 -2.50
CA SER A 59 -1.55 41.32 -2.07
C SER A 59 -0.48 41.86 -1.13
N ASP A 60 0.05 41.03 -0.24
CA ASP A 60 1.05 41.43 0.76
C ASP A 60 2.49 41.44 0.22
N LEU A 61 2.86 40.44 -0.61
CA LEU A 61 4.24 40.25 -1.11
C LEU A 61 4.46 40.83 -2.52
N GLY A 62 3.40 41.20 -3.22
CA GLY A 62 3.45 41.56 -4.64
C GLY A 62 3.74 40.37 -5.56
N GLY A 63 3.98 40.64 -6.85
CA GLY A 63 4.38 39.60 -7.82
C GLY A 63 3.23 38.73 -8.32
N LEU A 64 2.17 39.33 -8.85
CA LEU A 64 1.02 38.64 -9.47
C LEU A 64 1.44 37.61 -10.53
N GLU A 65 2.50 37.90 -11.29
CA GLU A 65 3.06 37.01 -12.31
C GLU A 65 3.62 35.69 -11.78
N HIS A 66 3.85 35.61 -10.47
CA HIS A 66 4.44 34.46 -9.79
C HIS A 66 3.42 33.65 -8.96
N LEU A 67 2.14 34.00 -9.00
CA LEU A 67 1.08 33.35 -8.20
C LEU A 67 1.00 31.84 -8.46
N SER A 68 1.02 31.43 -9.73
CA SER A 68 0.97 30.02 -10.12
C SER A 68 2.20 29.22 -9.69
N TRP A 69 3.34 29.90 -9.50
CA TRP A 69 4.60 29.26 -9.12
C TRP A 69 4.62 28.80 -7.66
N VAL A 70 3.85 29.42 -6.77
CA VAL A 70 3.77 29.03 -5.35
C VAL A 70 3.25 27.60 -5.19
N VAL A 71 2.21 27.23 -5.95
CA VAL A 71 1.65 25.86 -5.96
C VAL A 71 2.49 24.95 -6.84
N THR A 72 2.89 25.43 -8.02
CA THR A 72 3.67 24.64 -8.98
C THR A 72 5.00 24.17 -8.39
N ALA A 73 5.75 25.04 -7.70
CA ALA A 73 7.05 24.69 -7.12
C ALA A 73 6.93 23.59 -6.05
N TYR A 74 5.90 23.66 -5.21
CA TYR A 74 5.62 22.61 -4.23
C TYR A 74 5.26 21.28 -4.92
N MET A 75 4.33 21.30 -5.90
CA MET A 75 3.92 20.10 -6.63
C MET A 75 5.07 19.48 -7.41
N LEU A 76 5.92 20.32 -8.00
CA LEU A 76 7.12 19.93 -8.73
C LEU A 76 8.11 19.21 -7.82
N ALA A 77 8.48 19.84 -6.71
CA ALA A 77 9.44 19.30 -5.76
C ALA A 77 8.92 18.01 -5.09
N SER A 78 7.64 17.98 -4.69
CA SER A 78 7.03 16.79 -4.10
C SER A 78 6.95 15.62 -5.08
N THR A 79 6.58 15.87 -6.34
CA THR A 79 6.51 14.84 -7.39
C THR A 79 7.90 14.31 -7.74
N ALA A 80 8.89 15.19 -7.89
CA ALA A 80 10.27 14.79 -8.19
C ALA A 80 10.93 14.02 -7.03
N ALA A 81 10.63 14.37 -5.77
CA ALA A 81 11.18 13.70 -4.60
C ALA A 81 10.48 12.37 -4.26
N THR A 82 9.25 12.14 -4.75
CA THR A 82 8.44 10.96 -4.42
C THR A 82 9.17 9.64 -4.69
N PRO A 83 9.72 9.37 -5.88
CA PRO A 83 10.47 8.13 -6.14
C PRO A 83 11.72 8.00 -5.27
N LEU A 84 12.43 9.13 -5.07
CA LEU A 84 13.66 9.20 -4.29
C LEU A 84 13.43 8.79 -2.84
N TRP A 85 12.39 9.31 -2.20
CA TRP A 85 12.05 8.93 -0.82
C TRP A 85 11.70 7.45 -0.69
N GLY A 86 11.00 6.87 -1.67
CA GLY A 86 10.70 5.43 -1.68
C GLY A 86 11.98 4.58 -1.64
N LYS A 87 12.95 4.93 -2.50
CA LYS A 87 14.23 4.21 -2.59
C LYS A 87 15.13 4.44 -1.38
N LEU A 88 15.33 5.70 -0.98
CA LEU A 88 16.14 6.04 0.19
C LEU A 88 15.56 5.44 1.47
N GLY A 89 14.23 5.35 1.57
CA GLY A 89 13.56 4.68 2.68
C GLY A 89 13.88 3.18 2.75
N ASP A 90 13.97 2.50 1.60
CA ASP A 90 14.36 1.09 1.51
C ASP A 90 15.84 0.87 1.88
N GLN A 91 16.73 1.81 1.54
CA GLN A 91 18.19 1.68 1.75
C GLN A 91 18.67 2.13 3.15
N TYR A 92 18.22 3.30 3.61
CA TYR A 92 18.72 3.94 4.84
C TYR A 92 17.80 3.76 6.05
N GLY A 93 16.67 3.07 5.85
CA GLY A 93 15.67 2.77 6.87
C GLY A 93 14.56 3.81 6.92
N ARG A 94 13.30 3.35 6.83
CA ARG A 94 12.13 4.22 6.70
C ARG A 94 11.90 5.16 7.89
N LYS A 95 12.19 4.74 9.14
CA LYS A 95 12.01 5.57 10.34
C LYS A 95 12.77 6.89 10.23
N LYS A 96 14.08 6.80 9.99
CA LYS A 96 14.96 7.98 9.94
C LYS A 96 14.58 8.90 8.79
N LEU A 97 14.30 8.31 7.63
CA LEU A 97 13.96 9.07 6.43
C LEU A 97 12.60 9.78 6.59
N PHE A 98 11.64 9.16 7.29
CA PHE A 98 10.38 9.83 7.63
C PHE A 98 10.59 11.03 8.55
N GLN A 99 11.42 10.87 9.58
CA GLN A 99 11.79 11.97 10.47
C GLN A 99 12.49 13.10 9.72
N THR A 100 13.42 12.77 8.82
CA THR A 100 14.07 13.75 7.94
C THR A 100 13.06 14.47 7.04
N ALA A 101 12.09 13.75 6.47
CA ALA A 101 11.03 14.35 5.67
C ALA A 101 10.16 15.32 6.49
N ILE A 102 9.80 14.97 7.73
CA ILE A 102 9.11 15.90 8.66
C ILE A 102 9.97 17.13 8.90
N VAL A 103 11.26 16.98 9.24
CA VAL A 103 12.13 18.12 9.54
C VAL A 103 12.28 19.06 8.35
N ILE A 104 12.50 18.52 7.14
CA ILE A 104 12.57 19.32 5.90
C ILE A 104 11.24 20.05 5.67
N PHE A 105 10.11 19.37 5.84
CA PHE A 105 8.79 19.97 5.70
C PHE A 105 8.52 21.08 6.72
N LEU A 106 8.91 20.88 7.98
CA LEU A 106 8.75 21.88 9.04
C LEU A 106 9.64 23.09 8.83
N LEU A 107 10.90 22.87 8.45
CA LEU A 107 11.83 23.95 8.12
C LEU A 107 11.29 24.76 6.94
N GLY A 108 10.85 24.08 5.87
CA GLY A 108 10.20 24.74 4.73
C GLY A 108 8.94 25.53 5.14
N SER A 109 8.12 24.99 6.05
CA SER A 109 6.94 25.69 6.57
C SER A 109 7.30 26.96 7.34
N VAL A 110 8.29 26.89 8.25
CA VAL A 110 8.77 28.07 8.99
C VAL A 110 9.33 29.12 8.04
N LEU A 111 10.15 28.70 7.06
CA LEU A 111 10.72 29.59 6.05
C LEU A 111 9.64 30.26 5.19
N CYS A 112 8.59 29.53 4.77
CA CYS A 112 7.44 30.12 4.07
C CYS A 112 6.71 31.17 4.93
N GLY A 113 6.56 30.92 6.23
CA GLY A 113 5.93 31.87 7.17
C GLY A 113 6.73 33.17 7.37
N ILE A 114 8.06 33.14 7.23
CA ILE A 114 8.92 34.34 7.35
C ILE A 114 9.26 34.99 6.01
N ALA A 115 8.83 34.43 4.88
CA ALA A 115 9.15 34.93 3.54
C ALA A 115 8.80 36.41 3.39
N GLN A 116 9.71 37.18 2.77
CA GLN A 116 9.58 38.63 2.59
C GLN A 116 9.23 39.03 1.14
N ASN A 117 9.40 38.11 0.19
CA ASN A 117 9.05 38.31 -1.20
C ASN A 117 8.58 37.00 -1.86
N MET A 118 8.01 37.11 -3.06
CA MET A 118 7.45 35.96 -3.77
C MET A 118 8.51 34.94 -4.20
N GLY A 119 9.72 35.39 -4.55
CA GLY A 119 10.82 34.49 -4.95
C GLY A 119 11.30 33.60 -3.80
N GLU A 120 11.48 34.18 -2.61
CA GLU A 120 11.74 33.45 -1.36
C GLU A 120 10.63 32.45 -1.06
N LEU A 121 9.37 32.88 -1.14
CA LEU A 121 8.24 31.98 -0.89
C LEU A 121 8.26 30.79 -1.84
N ILE A 122 8.50 31.00 -3.14
CA ILE A 122 8.59 29.92 -4.13
C ILE A 122 9.75 28.96 -3.81
N ALA A 123 10.92 29.48 -3.47
CA ALA A 123 12.08 28.65 -3.10
C ALA A 123 11.81 27.83 -1.83
N PHE A 124 11.21 28.44 -0.81
CA PHE A 124 10.84 27.75 0.42
C PHE A 124 9.71 26.74 0.20
N ARG A 125 8.79 27.01 -0.72
CA ARG A 125 7.74 26.04 -1.15
C ARG A 125 8.33 24.85 -1.87
N ALA A 126 9.35 25.04 -2.69
CA ALA A 126 10.09 23.93 -3.29
C ALA A 126 10.76 23.07 -2.19
N LEU A 127 11.44 23.69 -1.23
CA LEU A 127 12.03 22.98 -0.09
C LEU A 127 10.99 22.22 0.74
N GLN A 128 9.86 22.85 1.03
CA GLN A 128 8.74 22.25 1.75
C GLN A 128 8.15 21.06 0.98
N GLY A 129 8.00 21.19 -0.35
CA GLY A 129 7.52 20.15 -1.25
C GLY A 129 8.42 18.90 -1.25
N LEU A 130 9.74 19.07 -1.15
CA LEU A 130 10.67 17.94 -0.99
C LEU A 130 10.30 17.09 0.23
N GLY A 131 10.01 17.72 1.37
CA GLY A 131 9.54 17.01 2.58
C GLY A 131 8.14 16.40 2.39
N GLY A 132 7.21 17.14 1.79
CA GLY A 132 5.82 16.72 1.59
C GLY A 132 5.67 15.44 0.76
N GLY A 133 6.45 15.31 -0.31
CA GLY A 133 6.48 14.07 -1.11
C GLY A 133 6.95 12.86 -0.30
N GLY A 134 7.94 13.06 0.58
CA GLY A 134 8.44 12.04 1.49
C GLY A 134 7.40 11.62 2.51
N LEU A 135 6.70 12.57 3.12
CA LEU A 135 5.62 12.31 4.09
C LEU A 135 4.49 11.46 3.48
N MET A 136 4.12 11.69 2.22
CA MET A 136 3.10 10.88 1.55
C MET A 136 3.58 9.45 1.29
N VAL A 137 4.76 9.29 0.67
CA VAL A 137 5.26 7.99 0.21
C VAL A 137 5.70 7.10 1.37
N LEU A 138 6.51 7.64 2.28
CA LEU A 138 7.09 6.88 3.37
C LEU A 138 6.01 6.47 4.37
N SER A 139 4.96 7.28 4.59
CA SER A 139 3.81 6.87 5.41
C SER A 139 3.16 5.59 4.89
N MET A 140 2.85 5.53 3.59
CA MET A 140 2.23 4.35 2.98
C MET A 140 3.17 3.15 2.98
N ALA A 141 4.47 3.37 2.83
CA ALA A 141 5.46 2.31 2.83
C ALA A 141 5.72 1.73 4.25
N ILE A 142 5.77 2.57 5.28
CA ILE A 142 5.95 2.15 6.69
C ILE A 142 4.75 1.33 7.17
N VAL A 143 3.53 1.64 6.72
CA VAL A 143 2.35 0.79 6.99
C VAL A 143 2.57 -0.63 6.48
N GLY A 144 3.24 -0.77 5.35
CA GLY A 144 3.62 -2.06 4.80
C GLY A 144 4.57 -2.86 5.70
N ASP A 145 5.41 -2.17 6.48
CA ASP A 145 6.37 -2.79 7.41
C ASP A 145 5.73 -3.13 8.77
N LEU A 146 4.77 -2.32 9.22
CA LEU A 146 4.13 -2.48 10.54
C LEU A 146 2.93 -3.41 10.52
N VAL A 147 2.29 -3.56 9.36
CA VAL A 147 0.99 -4.21 9.26
C VAL A 147 1.05 -5.38 8.25
N PRO A 148 0.60 -6.58 8.65
CA PRO A 148 0.45 -7.72 7.75
C PRO A 148 -0.41 -7.37 6.53
N PRO A 149 -0.15 -7.93 5.33
CA PRO A 149 -0.88 -7.62 4.10
C PRO A 149 -2.41 -7.67 4.24
N ARG A 150 -2.92 -8.60 5.06
CA ARG A 150 -4.36 -8.76 5.32
C ARG A 150 -4.98 -7.60 6.09
N ASP A 151 -4.24 -6.94 6.98
CA ASP A 151 -4.75 -5.81 7.75
C ASP A 151 -4.45 -4.46 7.07
N ARG A 152 -3.55 -4.43 6.08
CA ARG A 152 -3.16 -3.18 5.36
C ARG A 152 -4.36 -2.48 4.75
N GLY A 153 -5.33 -3.22 4.20
CA GLY A 153 -6.54 -2.63 3.62
C GLY A 153 -7.29 -1.74 4.60
N ARG A 154 -7.50 -2.21 5.84
CA ARG A 154 -8.11 -1.43 6.92
C ARG A 154 -7.36 -0.12 7.19
N TYR A 155 -6.03 -0.16 7.27
CA TYR A 155 -5.23 1.01 7.59
C TYR A 155 -5.10 1.98 6.42
N GLN A 156 -4.98 1.49 5.19
CA GLN A 156 -5.00 2.33 3.99
C GLN A 156 -6.34 3.07 3.84
N GLY A 157 -7.46 2.45 4.24
CA GLY A 157 -8.75 3.13 4.35
C GLY A 157 -8.69 4.40 5.22
N LEU A 158 -7.94 4.38 6.33
CA LEU A 158 -7.72 5.56 7.19
C LEU A 158 -6.86 6.64 6.50
N PHE A 159 -5.87 6.27 5.68
CA PHE A 159 -5.09 7.25 4.91
C PHE A 159 -5.95 7.93 3.84
N GLY A 160 -6.82 7.17 3.17
CA GLY A 160 -7.85 7.75 2.29
C GLY A 160 -8.78 8.68 3.05
N ALA A 161 -9.09 8.33 4.31
CA ALA A 161 -9.95 9.14 5.14
C ALA A 161 -9.33 10.49 5.53
N VAL A 162 -8.05 10.47 5.92
CA VAL A 162 -7.28 11.69 6.22
C VAL A 162 -7.13 12.56 4.99
N PHE A 163 -6.90 11.98 3.81
CA PHE A 163 -6.83 12.73 2.55
C PHE A 163 -8.16 13.42 2.22
N GLY A 164 -9.27 12.70 2.35
CA GLY A 164 -10.61 13.28 2.17
C GLY A 164 -10.88 14.42 3.15
N GLY A 165 -10.66 14.17 4.45
CA GLY A 165 -10.91 15.16 5.51
C GLY A 165 -10.07 16.44 5.33
N THR A 166 -8.78 16.29 5.05
CA THR A 166 -7.88 17.45 4.82
C THR A 166 -8.31 18.31 3.65
N SER A 167 -8.89 17.70 2.62
CA SER A 167 -9.28 18.42 1.42
C SER A 167 -10.39 19.44 1.63
N VAL A 168 -11.24 19.25 2.65
CA VAL A 168 -12.27 20.24 3.08
C VAL A 168 -11.76 21.10 4.23
N LEU A 169 -11.00 20.52 5.16
CA LEU A 169 -10.39 21.25 6.27
C LEU A 169 -9.42 22.34 5.78
N GLY A 170 -8.72 22.10 4.68
CA GLY A 170 -7.77 23.05 4.09
C GLY A 170 -8.41 24.40 3.79
N PRO A 171 -9.37 24.51 2.86
CA PRO A 171 -10.04 25.77 2.56
C PRO A 171 -10.70 26.43 3.77
N LEU A 172 -11.28 25.64 4.67
CA LEU A 172 -11.98 26.16 5.85
C LEU A 172 -11.01 26.79 6.86
N LEU A 173 -9.90 26.11 7.18
CA LEU A 173 -8.86 26.65 8.05
C LEU A 173 -8.10 27.80 7.38
N GLY A 174 -7.86 27.71 6.07
CA GLY A 174 -7.19 28.74 5.29
C GLY A 174 -7.97 30.05 5.28
N GLY A 175 -9.28 29.98 5.01
CA GLY A 175 -10.18 31.13 5.12
C GLY A 175 -10.17 31.72 6.52
N LEU A 176 -10.36 30.90 7.56
CA LEU A 176 -10.34 31.35 8.95
C LEU A 176 -9.04 32.10 9.33
N PHE A 177 -7.88 31.61 8.90
CA PHE A 177 -6.60 32.25 9.20
C PHE A 177 -6.37 33.53 8.41
N VAL A 178 -6.83 33.60 7.17
CA VAL A 178 -6.76 34.82 6.36
C VAL A 178 -7.71 35.88 6.90
N ASP A 179 -8.91 35.49 7.33
CA ASP A 179 -9.94 36.41 7.80
C ASP A 179 -9.69 36.96 9.22
N HIS A 180 -9.12 36.14 10.13
CA HIS A 180 -8.96 36.50 11.54
C HIS A 180 -7.52 36.64 12.04
N LEU A 181 -6.54 36.12 11.30
CA LEU A 181 -5.13 36.19 11.67
C LEU A 181 -4.29 36.81 10.54
N SER A 182 -3.39 36.03 9.95
CA SER A 182 -2.52 36.39 8.85
C SER A 182 -2.29 35.13 8.02
N TRP A 183 -2.09 35.29 6.71
CA TRP A 183 -1.74 34.19 5.81
C TRP A 183 -0.52 33.39 6.28
N ARG A 184 0.38 33.98 7.09
CA ARG A 184 1.56 33.28 7.64
C ARG A 184 1.21 32.09 8.53
N TRP A 185 0.06 32.15 9.22
CA TRP A 185 -0.42 31.07 10.09
C TRP A 185 -0.79 29.80 9.33
N VAL A 186 -1.07 29.93 8.02
CA VAL A 186 -1.27 28.80 7.11
C VAL A 186 -0.04 27.90 7.08
N PHE A 187 1.15 28.45 7.27
CA PHE A 187 2.39 27.67 7.36
C PHE A 187 2.76 27.30 8.80
N TYR A 188 2.52 28.21 9.77
CA TYR A 188 2.88 27.94 11.16
C TYR A 188 2.06 26.83 11.82
N ILE A 189 0.82 26.57 11.38
CA ILE A 189 0.01 25.45 11.90
C ILE A 189 0.68 24.08 11.70
N ASN A 190 1.51 23.95 10.66
CA ASN A 190 2.21 22.70 10.38
C ASN A 190 3.27 22.39 11.43
N VAL A 191 3.85 23.42 12.06
CA VAL A 191 4.96 23.31 13.03
C VAL A 191 4.58 22.52 14.29
N PRO A 192 3.56 22.90 15.07
CA PRO A 192 3.21 22.15 16.28
C PRO A 192 2.78 20.73 15.95
N ILE A 193 2.00 20.53 14.88
CA ILE A 193 1.52 19.21 14.48
C ILE A 193 2.69 18.31 14.05
N GLY A 194 3.65 18.83 13.27
CA GLY A 194 4.82 18.08 12.85
C GLY A 194 5.78 17.77 13.99
N ILE A 195 5.92 18.68 14.97
CA ILE A 195 6.70 18.41 16.19
C ILE A 195 6.08 17.22 16.95
N VAL A 196 4.76 17.21 17.14
CA VAL A 196 4.06 16.10 17.79
C VAL A 196 4.25 14.79 17.02
N ALA A 197 4.11 14.82 15.69
CA ALA A 197 4.35 13.65 14.84
C ALA A 197 5.80 13.14 14.94
N LEU A 198 6.77 14.05 14.93
CA LEU A 198 8.20 13.75 15.03
C LEU A 198 8.54 13.07 16.36
N PHE A 199 8.09 13.65 17.49
CA PHE A 199 8.29 13.08 18.82
C PHE A 199 7.63 11.70 18.97
N THR A 200 6.39 11.58 18.50
CA THR A 200 5.64 10.32 18.58
C THR A 200 6.36 9.21 17.81
N ILE A 201 6.87 9.50 16.61
CA ILE A 201 7.62 8.53 15.79
C ILE A 201 8.98 8.22 16.40
N ALA A 202 9.66 9.21 16.95
CA ALA A 202 10.93 8.99 17.63
C ALA A 202 10.79 7.99 18.78
N ALA A 203 9.74 8.16 19.60
CA ALA A 203 9.48 7.34 20.78
C ALA A 203 8.91 5.96 20.46
N VAL A 204 7.99 5.86 19.50
CA VAL A 204 7.13 4.66 19.36
C VAL A 204 7.54 3.77 18.18
N LEU A 205 8.03 4.35 17.09
CA LEU A 205 8.34 3.57 15.89
C LEU A 205 9.70 2.90 16.07
N ASN A 206 9.75 1.59 16.30
CA ASN A 206 11.01 0.84 16.30
C ASN A 206 11.01 -0.14 15.13
N ILE A 207 11.77 0.19 14.09
CA ILE A 207 11.96 -0.66 12.91
C ILE A 207 13.44 -1.09 12.92
N PRO A 208 13.75 -2.40 13.00
CA PRO A 208 15.12 -2.88 12.94
C PRO A 208 15.81 -2.41 11.65
N ALA A 209 16.84 -1.58 11.78
CA ALA A 209 17.59 -1.09 10.63
C ALA A 209 18.67 -2.12 10.27
N ARG A 210 18.49 -2.87 9.17
CA ARG A 210 19.58 -3.67 8.61
C ARG A 210 20.54 -2.73 7.86
N ARG A 211 21.80 -2.69 8.31
CA ARG A 211 22.88 -1.94 7.64
C ARG A 211 23.46 -2.79 6.51
N THR A 212 22.84 -2.71 5.34
CA THR A 212 23.46 -3.18 4.10
C THR A 212 24.14 -2.01 3.37
N PRO A 213 25.34 -2.21 2.78
CA PRO A 213 25.98 -1.16 1.99
C PRO A 213 25.17 -0.94 0.71
N HIS A 214 24.57 0.25 0.59
CA HIS A 214 23.78 0.64 -0.57
C HIS A 214 24.54 1.63 -1.45
N ARG A 215 24.38 1.52 -2.77
CA ARG A 215 24.86 2.52 -3.73
C ARG A 215 23.68 3.34 -4.22
N ILE A 216 23.69 4.65 -3.96
CA ILE A 216 22.66 5.56 -4.47
C ILE A 216 22.89 5.79 -5.96
N ASP A 217 21.86 5.60 -6.77
CA ASP A 217 21.85 6.02 -8.16
C ASP A 217 21.50 7.52 -8.28
N TYR A 218 22.52 8.37 -8.10
CA TYR A 218 22.38 9.82 -8.22
C TYR A 218 21.99 10.25 -9.64
N LEU A 219 22.49 9.54 -10.67
CA LEU A 219 22.23 9.88 -12.06
C LEU A 219 20.80 9.54 -12.45
N GLY A 220 20.33 8.33 -12.13
CA GLY A 220 18.93 7.92 -12.31
C GLY A 220 17.98 8.81 -11.53
N THR A 221 18.32 9.17 -10.29
CA THR A 221 17.55 10.12 -9.46
C THR A 221 17.43 11.49 -10.12
N PHE A 222 18.54 12.05 -10.59
CA PHE A 222 18.54 13.35 -11.27
C PHE A 222 17.71 13.30 -12.56
N LEU A 223 17.87 12.24 -13.35
CA LEU A 223 17.16 12.08 -14.62
C LEU A 223 15.65 11.92 -14.42
N ILE A 224 15.18 11.10 -13.46
CA ILE A 224 13.74 10.96 -13.21
C ILE A 224 13.14 12.25 -12.65
N ALA A 225 13.87 12.95 -11.77
CA ALA A 225 13.46 14.24 -11.26
C ALA A 225 13.36 15.29 -12.38
N ALA A 226 14.31 15.29 -13.32
CA ALA A 226 14.32 16.18 -14.47
C ALA A 226 13.18 15.87 -15.46
N VAL A 227 12.92 14.59 -15.75
CA VAL A 227 11.79 14.17 -16.59
C VAL A 227 10.46 14.56 -15.94
N ALA A 228 10.27 14.25 -14.66
CA ALA A 228 9.09 14.64 -13.91
C ALA A 228 8.93 16.17 -13.91
N THR A 229 10.03 16.90 -13.75
CA THR A 229 10.04 18.36 -13.78
C THR A 229 9.58 18.90 -15.13
N CYS A 230 10.12 18.37 -16.23
CA CYS A 230 9.72 18.77 -17.57
C CYS A 230 8.23 18.51 -17.82
N LEU A 231 7.72 17.33 -17.43
CA LEU A 231 6.30 16.97 -17.62
C LEU A 231 5.37 17.83 -16.75
N VAL A 232 5.70 18.01 -15.47
CA VAL A 232 4.89 18.83 -14.55
C VAL A 232 4.92 20.30 -14.96
N LEU A 233 6.07 20.84 -15.39
CA LEU A 233 6.14 22.23 -15.89
C LEU A 233 5.41 22.40 -17.22
N MET A 234 5.58 21.46 -18.16
CA MET A 234 4.88 21.48 -19.45
C MET A 234 3.38 21.52 -19.25
N THR A 235 2.85 20.72 -18.33
CA THR A 235 1.43 20.67 -18.02
C THR A 235 1.00 21.89 -17.18
N SER A 236 1.69 22.23 -16.10
CA SER A 236 1.28 23.34 -15.22
C SER A 236 1.26 24.70 -15.94
N LEU A 237 2.24 24.96 -16.81
CA LEU A 237 2.38 26.22 -17.55
C LEU A 237 1.70 26.20 -18.92
N GLY A 238 1.48 25.01 -19.49
CA GLY A 238 0.84 24.82 -20.79
C GLY A 238 -0.65 25.10 -20.73
N GLY A 239 -1.11 26.02 -21.60
CA GLY A 239 -2.52 26.42 -21.68
C GLY A 239 -2.95 27.47 -20.65
N THR A 240 -2.09 27.79 -19.68
CA THR A 240 -2.35 28.81 -18.64
C THR A 240 -1.46 30.04 -18.85
N THR A 241 -0.14 29.89 -18.73
CA THR A 241 0.85 30.97 -18.88
C THR A 241 1.40 31.04 -20.30
N TYR A 242 1.65 29.88 -20.91
CA TYR A 242 2.14 29.80 -22.29
C TYR A 242 1.17 29.00 -23.17
N PRO A 243 0.94 29.41 -24.42
CA PRO A 243 0.23 28.60 -25.40
C PRO A 243 0.90 27.23 -25.57
N TRP A 244 0.12 26.19 -25.85
CA TRP A 244 0.65 24.85 -26.12
C TRP A 244 1.59 24.79 -27.33
N SER A 245 1.37 25.68 -28.31
CA SER A 245 2.22 25.83 -29.50
C SER A 245 3.51 26.60 -29.23
N SER A 246 3.69 27.15 -28.03
CA SER A 246 4.87 27.93 -27.69
C SER A 246 6.11 27.05 -27.64
N TRP A 247 7.23 27.58 -28.15
CA TRP A 247 8.49 26.85 -28.22
C TRP A 247 8.99 26.39 -26.84
N GLN A 248 8.62 27.09 -25.75
CA GLN A 248 8.94 26.71 -24.38
C GLN A 248 8.22 25.40 -23.97
N ILE A 249 6.93 25.27 -24.27
CA ILE A 249 6.13 24.08 -23.90
C ILE A 249 6.54 22.88 -24.76
N ILE A 250 6.69 23.10 -26.07
CA ILE A 250 7.21 22.08 -26.99
C ILE A 250 8.64 21.70 -26.61
N GLY A 251 9.48 22.67 -26.27
CA GLY A 251 10.85 22.47 -25.82
C GLY A 251 10.93 21.65 -24.53
N LEU A 252 10.06 21.92 -23.55
CA LEU A 252 9.94 21.11 -22.33
C LEU A 252 9.48 19.68 -22.63
N GLY A 253 8.53 19.50 -23.55
CA GLY A 253 8.08 18.17 -23.98
C GLY A 253 9.19 17.38 -24.69
N VAL A 254 9.87 18.00 -25.65
CA VAL A 254 11.00 17.40 -26.38
C VAL A 254 12.15 17.09 -25.42
N LEU A 255 12.48 18.01 -24.52
CA LEU A 255 13.50 17.80 -23.49
C LEU A 255 13.12 16.65 -22.55
N GLY A 256 11.85 16.58 -22.12
CA GLY A 256 11.35 15.49 -21.29
C GLY A 256 11.51 14.12 -21.97
N VAL A 257 11.14 14.01 -23.25
CA VAL A 257 11.34 12.79 -24.06
C VAL A 257 12.83 12.49 -24.26
N ALA A 258 13.63 13.51 -24.54
CA ALA A 258 15.07 13.39 -24.72
C ALA A 258 15.79 12.97 -23.44
N LEU A 259 15.30 13.34 -22.26
CA LEU A 259 15.81 12.92 -20.94
C LEU A 259 15.28 11.54 -20.52
N LEU A 260 14.11 11.12 -21.01
CA LEU A 260 13.56 9.80 -20.75
C LEU A 260 14.42 8.68 -21.36
N VAL A 261 15.00 8.90 -22.54
CA VAL A 261 15.90 7.93 -23.19
C VAL A 261 17.14 7.62 -22.33
N PRO A 262 17.97 8.61 -21.91
CA PRO A 262 19.11 8.35 -21.04
C PRO A 262 18.66 7.85 -19.67
N PHE A 263 17.51 8.27 -19.14
CA PHE A 263 16.95 7.68 -17.92
C PHE A 263 16.80 6.15 -18.07
N VAL A 264 16.10 5.68 -19.11
CA VAL A 264 15.90 4.24 -19.34
C VAL A 264 17.23 3.50 -19.53
N LEU A 265 18.21 4.12 -20.19
CA LEU A 265 19.53 3.51 -20.40
C LEU A 265 20.36 3.39 -19.11
N VAL A 266 20.33 4.43 -18.26
CA VAL A 266 21.00 4.45 -16.95
C VAL A 266 20.32 3.45 -16.02
N GLU A 267 18.99 3.46 -15.96
CA GLU A 267 18.20 2.61 -15.08
C GLU A 267 18.37 1.12 -15.40
N ARG A 268 18.62 0.77 -16.68
CA ARG A 268 18.95 -0.60 -17.09
C ARG A 268 20.32 -1.07 -16.63
N ARG A 269 21.26 -0.15 -16.39
CA ARG A 269 22.65 -0.44 -16.01
C ARG A 269 22.93 -0.23 -14.53
N ALA A 270 22.07 0.54 -13.84
CA ALA A 270 22.22 0.84 -12.42
C ALA A 270 22.15 -0.44 -11.58
N ALA A 271 23.04 -0.55 -10.59
CA ALA A 271 23.02 -1.66 -9.64
C ALA A 271 21.80 -1.60 -8.71
N GLU A 272 21.36 -0.38 -8.35
CA GLU A 272 20.20 -0.13 -7.50
C GLU A 272 19.28 0.93 -8.12
N PRO A 273 18.52 0.59 -9.18
CA PRO A 273 17.62 1.52 -9.87
C PRO A 273 16.60 2.16 -8.91
N VAL A 274 16.28 3.44 -9.16
CA VAL A 274 15.26 4.24 -8.45
C VAL A 274 13.85 3.74 -8.77
N LEU A 275 13.59 3.35 -10.02
CA LEU A 275 12.37 2.73 -10.52
C LEU A 275 12.74 1.49 -11.37
N PRO A 276 12.94 0.32 -10.71
CA PRO A 276 13.36 -0.90 -11.37
C PRO A 276 12.42 -1.28 -12.51
N LEU A 277 12.93 -1.34 -13.74
CA LEU A 277 12.13 -1.66 -14.92
C LEU A 277 11.47 -3.06 -14.85
N LYS A 278 12.02 -3.95 -14.02
CA LYS A 278 11.42 -5.25 -13.68
C LYS A 278 10.00 -5.12 -13.10
N LEU A 279 9.67 -4.01 -12.44
CA LEU A 279 8.33 -3.75 -11.91
C LEU A 279 7.30 -3.65 -13.04
N PHE A 280 7.66 -3.07 -14.18
CA PHE A 280 6.76 -3.00 -15.34
C PHE A 280 6.53 -4.35 -16.03
N ARG A 281 7.37 -5.36 -15.74
CA ARG A 281 7.13 -6.75 -16.15
C ARG A 281 6.03 -7.40 -15.31
N ILE A 282 5.76 -6.88 -14.11
CA ILE A 282 4.65 -7.28 -13.27
C ILE A 282 3.38 -6.61 -13.82
N ARG A 283 2.57 -7.38 -14.53
CA ARG A 283 1.34 -6.89 -15.17
C ARG A 283 0.45 -6.10 -14.19
N THR A 284 0.33 -6.58 -12.96
CA THR A 284 -0.45 -5.94 -11.88
C THR A 284 0.08 -4.54 -11.56
N PHE A 285 1.39 -4.36 -11.43
CA PHE A 285 2.00 -3.05 -11.20
C PHE A 285 1.70 -2.09 -12.35
N THR A 286 1.93 -2.50 -13.60
CA THR A 286 1.70 -1.66 -14.78
C THR A 286 0.24 -1.22 -14.89
N LEU A 287 -0.72 -2.15 -14.70
CA LEU A 287 -2.14 -1.81 -14.69
C LEU A 287 -2.50 -0.83 -13.56
N CYS A 288 -2.01 -1.07 -12.34
CA CYS A 288 -2.24 -0.16 -11.22
C CYS A 288 -1.62 1.22 -11.44
N SER A 289 -0.46 1.32 -12.09
CA SER A 289 0.16 2.60 -12.43
C SER A 289 -0.68 3.39 -13.44
N VAL A 290 -1.21 2.73 -14.49
CA VAL A 290 -2.05 3.39 -15.50
C VAL A 290 -3.41 3.79 -14.91
N ILE A 291 -4.06 2.90 -14.15
CA ILE A 291 -5.31 3.24 -13.45
C ILE A 291 -5.05 4.37 -12.45
N GLY A 292 -3.93 4.33 -11.72
CA GLY A 292 -3.52 5.37 -10.78
C GLY A 292 -3.31 6.73 -11.47
N PHE A 293 -2.71 6.75 -12.65
CA PHE A 293 -2.59 7.95 -13.49
C PHE A 293 -3.97 8.52 -13.84
N VAL A 294 -4.90 7.69 -14.32
CA VAL A 294 -6.26 8.15 -14.66
C VAL A 294 -7.03 8.65 -13.44
N VAL A 295 -6.93 7.95 -12.31
CA VAL A 295 -7.55 8.39 -11.04
C VAL A 295 -6.96 9.73 -10.60
N GLY A 296 -5.64 9.91 -10.71
CA GLY A 296 -4.98 11.19 -10.44
C GLY A 296 -5.49 12.31 -11.36
N PHE A 297 -5.58 12.02 -12.67
CA PHE A 297 -6.11 12.91 -13.70
C PHE A 297 -7.54 13.36 -13.39
N ALA A 298 -8.45 12.42 -13.14
CA ALA A 298 -9.85 12.72 -12.83
C ALA A 298 -10.00 13.44 -11.49
N MET A 299 -9.29 13.00 -10.44
CA MET A 299 -9.41 13.53 -9.09
C MET A 299 -8.95 14.98 -9.01
N PHE A 300 -7.68 15.26 -9.37
CA PHE A 300 -7.13 16.61 -9.24
C PHE A 300 -7.72 17.57 -10.27
N GLY A 301 -7.96 17.10 -11.50
CA GLY A 301 -8.68 17.89 -12.49
C GLY A 301 -10.04 18.33 -11.95
N SER A 302 -10.84 17.41 -11.40
CA SER A 302 -12.18 17.76 -10.91
C SER A 302 -12.11 18.66 -9.67
N MET A 303 -11.21 18.34 -8.74
CA MET A 303 -11.06 19.06 -7.47
C MET A 303 -10.60 20.50 -7.64
N THR A 304 -9.93 20.83 -8.75
CA THR A 304 -9.58 22.22 -9.10
C THR A 304 -10.81 23.03 -9.53
N TYR A 305 -11.73 22.45 -10.31
CA TYR A 305 -12.86 23.20 -10.91
C TYR A 305 -14.17 23.14 -10.11
N LEU A 306 -14.36 22.11 -9.27
CA LEU A 306 -15.52 21.98 -8.38
C LEU A 306 -15.73 23.21 -7.46
N PRO A 307 -14.70 23.70 -6.75
CA PRO A 307 -14.84 24.92 -5.94
C PRO A 307 -15.15 26.15 -6.79
N THR A 308 -14.57 26.25 -7.99
CA THR A 308 -14.85 27.36 -8.92
C THR A 308 -16.31 27.35 -9.36
N PHE A 309 -16.89 26.18 -9.65
CA PHE A 309 -18.31 26.05 -9.96
C PHE A 309 -19.19 26.55 -8.81
N LEU A 310 -18.92 26.08 -7.59
CA LEU A 310 -19.70 26.48 -6.41
C LEU A 310 -19.58 27.99 -6.12
N GLN A 311 -18.38 28.55 -6.22
CA GLN A 311 -18.16 29.96 -5.89
C GLN A 311 -18.66 30.91 -6.97
N VAL A 312 -18.47 30.57 -8.25
CA VAL A 312 -18.77 31.47 -9.37
C VAL A 312 -20.20 31.27 -9.85
N VAL A 313 -20.62 30.03 -10.09
CA VAL A 313 -21.93 29.69 -10.67
C VAL A 313 -23.02 29.70 -9.60
N GLN A 314 -22.79 29.00 -8.48
CA GLN A 314 -23.75 28.94 -7.37
C GLN A 314 -23.66 30.16 -6.43
N GLY A 315 -22.60 30.97 -6.56
CA GLY A 315 -22.42 32.20 -5.78
C GLY A 315 -22.20 31.97 -4.28
N VAL A 316 -21.81 30.76 -3.87
CA VAL A 316 -21.58 30.45 -2.45
C VAL A 316 -20.20 30.93 -1.99
N SER A 317 -20.06 31.27 -0.70
CA SER A 317 -18.77 31.66 -0.13
C SER A 317 -17.75 30.52 -0.17
N PRO A 318 -16.42 30.79 -0.11
CA PRO A 318 -15.40 29.73 -0.04
C PRO A 318 -15.64 28.73 1.10
N THR A 319 -16.08 29.21 2.27
CA THR A 319 -16.45 28.37 3.42
C THR A 319 -17.61 27.45 3.09
N MET A 320 -18.68 27.98 2.48
CA MET A 320 -19.83 27.17 2.08
C MET A 320 -19.51 26.22 0.94
N SER A 321 -18.63 26.60 0.00
CA SER A 321 -18.10 25.70 -1.03
C SER A 321 -17.43 24.48 -0.39
N GLY A 322 -16.62 24.67 0.66
CA GLY A 322 -16.04 23.57 1.43
C GLY A 322 -17.10 22.70 2.10
N VAL A 323 -18.13 23.31 2.71
CA VAL A 323 -19.26 22.59 3.32
C VAL A 323 -20.02 21.75 2.27
N HIS A 324 -20.28 22.32 1.09
CA HIS A 324 -20.94 21.62 -0.01
C HIS A 324 -20.11 20.44 -0.54
N MET A 325 -18.79 20.43 -0.36
CA MET A 325 -17.92 19.31 -0.73
C MET A 325 -17.86 18.20 0.33
N LEU A 326 -18.44 18.38 1.53
CA LEU A 326 -18.48 17.35 2.57
C LEU A 326 -19.11 16.03 2.12
N PRO A 327 -20.19 15.98 1.31
CA PRO A 327 -20.72 14.74 0.77
C PRO A 327 -19.71 13.96 -0.09
N MET A 328 -18.88 14.65 -0.88
CA MET A 328 -17.80 14.00 -1.63
C MET A 328 -16.79 13.35 -0.70
N VAL A 329 -16.38 14.07 0.34
CA VAL A 329 -15.49 13.52 1.35
C VAL A 329 -16.15 12.33 2.03
N ALA A 330 -17.40 12.45 2.48
CA ALA A 330 -18.14 11.35 3.11
C ALA A 330 -18.19 10.11 2.22
N GLY A 331 -18.49 10.28 0.92
CA GLY A 331 -18.45 9.20 -0.07
C GLY A 331 -17.06 8.54 -0.13
N LEU A 332 -16.01 9.34 -0.23
CA LEU A 332 -14.61 8.88 -0.21
C LEU A 332 -14.29 8.10 1.08
N LEU A 333 -14.63 8.64 2.24
CA LEU A 333 -14.36 8.03 3.57
C LEU A 333 -15.07 6.68 3.71
N ILE A 334 -16.35 6.64 3.38
CA ILE A 334 -17.19 5.45 3.50
C ILE A 334 -16.67 4.37 2.55
N ALA A 335 -16.43 4.72 1.29
CA ALA A 335 -15.91 3.80 0.30
C ALA A 335 -14.50 3.28 0.61
N SER A 336 -13.57 4.16 1.02
CA SER A 336 -12.19 3.76 1.31
C SER A 336 -12.11 2.88 2.56
N THR A 337 -12.90 3.20 3.58
CA THR A 337 -12.95 2.42 4.82
C THR A 337 -13.67 1.10 4.60
N ALA A 338 -14.83 1.10 3.93
CA ALA A 338 -15.59 -0.11 3.66
C ALA A 338 -14.81 -1.07 2.75
N SER A 339 -14.27 -0.58 1.63
CA SER A 339 -13.45 -1.41 0.74
C SER A 339 -12.23 -1.97 1.47
N GLY A 340 -11.49 -1.13 2.22
CA GLY A 340 -10.36 -1.58 3.02
C GLY A 340 -10.70 -2.69 4.02
N GLN A 341 -11.80 -2.55 4.77
CA GLN A 341 -12.27 -3.57 5.73
C GLN A 341 -12.72 -4.85 5.03
N ILE A 342 -13.49 -4.73 3.94
CA ILE A 342 -14.01 -5.89 3.21
C ILE A 342 -12.86 -6.66 2.60
N VAL A 343 -11.91 -6.00 1.92
CA VAL A 343 -10.70 -6.65 1.38
C VAL A 343 -9.91 -7.36 2.48
N SER A 344 -9.78 -6.74 3.66
CA SER A 344 -9.09 -7.36 4.80
C SER A 344 -9.79 -8.63 5.31
N ARG A 345 -11.13 -8.66 5.24
CA ARG A 345 -11.94 -9.81 5.68
C ARG A 345 -12.00 -10.91 4.63
N THR A 346 -12.31 -10.56 3.38
CA THR A 346 -12.60 -11.50 2.29
C THR A 346 -11.35 -11.93 1.54
N GLY A 347 -10.27 -11.14 1.57
CA GLY A 347 -9.08 -11.38 0.76
C GLY A 347 -9.23 -11.03 -0.73
N HIS A 348 -10.45 -10.65 -1.16
CA HIS A 348 -10.77 -10.35 -2.55
C HIS A 348 -10.76 -8.85 -2.78
N TYR A 349 -9.90 -8.37 -3.66
CA TYR A 349 -9.75 -6.95 -3.95
C TYR A 349 -10.18 -6.56 -5.36
N LYS A 350 -10.27 -7.49 -6.31
CA LYS A 350 -10.45 -7.16 -7.74
C LYS A 350 -11.75 -6.40 -8.02
N VAL A 351 -12.81 -6.69 -7.25
CA VAL A 351 -14.12 -6.06 -7.40
C VAL A 351 -14.08 -4.55 -7.15
N PHE A 352 -13.19 -4.08 -6.25
CA PHE A 352 -13.19 -2.67 -5.84
C PHE A 352 -12.61 -1.71 -6.87
N PRO A 353 -11.44 -1.95 -7.52
CA PRO A 353 -10.99 -1.12 -8.63
C PRO A 353 -11.99 -1.09 -9.80
N ILE A 354 -12.66 -2.21 -10.09
CA ILE A 354 -13.66 -2.28 -11.16
C ILE A 354 -14.90 -1.44 -10.81
N ALA A 355 -15.50 -1.68 -9.65
CA ALA A 355 -16.67 -0.92 -9.19
C ALA A 355 -16.33 0.56 -9.00
N GLY A 356 -15.17 0.86 -8.41
CA GLY A 356 -14.76 2.22 -8.13
C GLY A 356 -14.47 3.05 -9.37
N THR A 357 -13.81 2.48 -10.39
CA THR A 357 -13.60 3.19 -11.67
C THR A 357 -14.91 3.39 -12.44
N ALA A 358 -15.85 2.43 -12.38
CA ALA A 358 -17.19 2.62 -12.92
C ALA A 358 -17.95 3.74 -12.20
N VAL A 359 -18.02 3.70 -10.87
CA VAL A 359 -18.74 4.69 -10.07
C VAL A 359 -18.10 6.08 -10.21
N MET A 360 -16.77 6.17 -10.27
CA MET A 360 -16.06 7.43 -10.54
C MET A 360 -16.45 7.99 -11.91
N THR A 361 -16.53 7.14 -12.94
CA THR A 361 -16.92 7.54 -14.31
C THR A 361 -18.38 7.99 -14.35
N VAL A 362 -19.28 7.30 -13.65
CA VAL A 362 -20.67 7.74 -13.48
C VAL A 362 -20.72 9.07 -12.72
N GLY A 363 -19.92 9.24 -11.68
CA GLY A 363 -19.79 10.50 -10.95
C GLY A 363 -19.38 11.66 -11.86
N LEU A 364 -18.42 11.46 -12.76
CA LEU A 364 -18.03 12.46 -13.76
C LEU A 364 -19.18 12.81 -14.73
N LEU A 365 -19.96 11.82 -15.16
CA LEU A 365 -21.15 12.04 -15.99
C LEU A 365 -22.25 12.81 -15.24
N LEU A 366 -22.44 12.54 -13.95
CA LEU A 366 -23.40 13.26 -13.12
C LEU A 366 -22.94 14.70 -12.86
N LEU A 367 -21.64 14.92 -12.62
CA LEU A 367 -21.07 16.26 -12.49
C LEU A 367 -21.24 17.10 -13.77
N HIS A 368 -21.24 16.46 -14.95
CA HIS A 368 -21.53 17.15 -16.22
C HIS A 368 -22.99 17.64 -16.32
N GLN A 369 -23.93 17.00 -15.62
CA GLN A 369 -25.35 17.39 -15.62
C GLN A 369 -25.65 18.56 -14.69
N LEU A 370 -24.68 19.05 -13.92
CA LEU A 370 -24.88 20.20 -13.04
C LEU A 370 -25.20 21.46 -13.84
N ASP A 371 -26.15 22.23 -13.33
CA ASP A 371 -26.62 23.47 -13.92
C ASP A 371 -26.69 24.57 -12.84
N PRO A 372 -26.75 25.87 -13.18
CA PRO A 372 -26.93 26.91 -12.17
C PRO A 372 -28.20 26.72 -11.33
N GLY A 373 -29.23 26.04 -11.87
CA GLY A 373 -30.46 25.72 -11.15
C GLY A 373 -30.41 24.47 -10.25
N SER A 374 -29.31 23.71 -10.23
CA SER A 374 -29.22 22.46 -9.47
C SER A 374 -29.39 22.70 -7.96
N GLY A 375 -30.26 21.90 -7.34
CA GLY A 375 -30.51 22.00 -5.90
C GLY A 375 -29.36 21.44 -5.04
N THR A 376 -29.25 21.89 -3.80
CA THR A 376 -28.23 21.40 -2.85
C THR A 376 -28.21 19.88 -2.67
N GLY A 377 -29.40 19.23 -2.68
CA GLY A 377 -29.52 17.78 -2.55
C GLY A 377 -28.96 17.02 -3.76
N GLU A 378 -29.22 17.53 -4.96
CA GLU A 378 -28.71 16.96 -6.21
C GLU A 378 -27.18 17.07 -6.28
N MET A 379 -26.63 18.27 -6.03
CA MET A 379 -25.18 18.48 -5.94
C MET A 379 -24.53 17.55 -4.93
N SER A 380 -25.13 17.44 -3.73
CA SER A 380 -24.62 16.55 -2.67
C SER A 380 -24.59 15.08 -3.11
N ALA A 381 -25.60 14.62 -3.84
CA ALA A 381 -25.66 13.25 -4.35
C ALA A 381 -24.57 13.00 -5.41
N TYR A 382 -24.37 13.91 -6.35
CA TYR A 382 -23.36 13.77 -7.40
C TYR A 382 -21.94 13.81 -6.84
N PHE A 383 -21.69 14.73 -5.91
CA PHE A 383 -20.44 14.83 -5.17
C PHE A 383 -20.16 13.55 -4.38
N PHE A 384 -21.18 13.02 -3.69
CA PHE A 384 -21.07 11.76 -2.96
C PHE A 384 -20.71 10.59 -3.88
N VAL A 385 -21.38 10.44 -5.04
CA VAL A 385 -21.12 9.36 -5.99
C VAL A 385 -19.69 9.44 -6.53
N PHE A 386 -19.23 10.63 -6.92
CA PHE A 386 -17.86 10.83 -7.38
C PHE A 386 -16.83 10.49 -6.31
N GLY A 387 -17.02 11.00 -5.09
CA GLY A 387 -16.17 10.69 -3.94
C GLY A 387 -16.15 9.21 -3.58
N PHE A 388 -17.31 8.56 -3.63
CA PHE A 388 -17.44 7.12 -3.38
C PHE A 388 -16.64 6.30 -4.40
N GLY A 389 -16.72 6.64 -5.69
CA GLY A 389 -15.90 6.03 -6.73
C GLY A 389 -14.40 6.15 -6.47
N LEU A 390 -13.92 7.36 -6.13
CA LEU A 390 -12.52 7.60 -5.77
C LEU A 390 -12.08 6.73 -4.58
N GLY A 391 -12.94 6.62 -3.56
CA GLY A 391 -12.61 5.92 -2.30
C GLY A 391 -12.47 4.41 -2.50
N LEU A 392 -13.25 3.84 -3.42
CA LEU A 392 -13.16 2.41 -3.78
C LEU A 392 -11.86 2.04 -4.52
N VAL A 393 -11.23 3.00 -5.21
CA VAL A 393 -10.05 2.73 -6.05
C VAL A 393 -8.75 3.15 -5.38
N MET A 394 -8.67 4.36 -4.82
CA MET A 394 -7.38 4.98 -4.46
C MET A 394 -6.53 4.13 -3.53
N GLN A 395 -7.11 3.68 -2.43
CA GLN A 395 -6.38 2.93 -1.41
C GLN A 395 -6.16 1.48 -1.85
N VAL A 396 -7.15 0.87 -2.51
CA VAL A 396 -7.03 -0.51 -2.98
C VAL A 396 -5.91 -0.66 -4.01
N LEU A 397 -5.68 0.30 -4.91
CA LEU A 397 -4.56 0.23 -5.86
C LEU A 397 -3.20 0.17 -5.15
N VAL A 398 -3.02 0.94 -4.08
CA VAL A 398 -1.77 0.93 -3.30
C VAL A 398 -1.60 -0.43 -2.63
N LEU A 399 -2.65 -0.99 -2.03
CA LEU A 399 -2.65 -2.33 -1.46
C LEU A 399 -2.24 -3.39 -2.48
N VAL A 400 -2.83 -3.34 -3.68
CA VAL A 400 -2.58 -4.30 -4.76
C VAL A 400 -1.13 -4.25 -5.23
N VAL A 401 -0.59 -3.03 -5.42
CA VAL A 401 0.82 -2.84 -5.76
C VAL A 401 1.73 -3.40 -4.66
N GLN A 402 1.41 -3.14 -3.40
CA GLN A 402 2.18 -3.63 -2.25
C GLN A 402 2.13 -5.17 -2.10
N ASN A 403 1.04 -5.81 -2.52
CA ASN A 403 0.89 -7.27 -2.48
C ASN A 403 1.61 -7.97 -3.64
N ALA A 404 1.65 -7.35 -4.83
CA ALA A 404 2.21 -7.93 -6.05
C ALA A 404 3.75 -7.94 -6.08
N VAL A 405 4.42 -7.17 -5.22
CA VAL A 405 5.89 -7.01 -5.25
C VAL A 405 6.59 -7.76 -4.11
N ALA A 406 7.90 -7.95 -4.25
CA ALA A 406 8.74 -8.46 -3.17
C ALA A 406 8.95 -7.40 -2.09
N TYR A 407 9.16 -7.82 -0.83
CA TYR A 407 9.32 -6.91 0.31
C TYR A 407 10.44 -5.87 0.11
N ARG A 408 11.55 -6.27 -0.53
CA ARG A 408 12.67 -5.38 -0.89
C ARG A 408 12.33 -4.25 -1.89
N ASP A 409 11.28 -4.42 -2.67
CA ASP A 409 10.85 -3.47 -3.70
C ASP A 409 9.56 -2.73 -3.26
N LEU A 410 9.10 -2.93 -2.01
CA LEU A 410 7.82 -2.40 -1.50
C LEU A 410 7.77 -0.88 -1.50
N GLY A 411 8.85 -0.22 -1.05
CA GLY A 411 8.94 1.24 -1.00
C GLY A 411 8.94 1.84 -2.39
N VAL A 412 9.80 1.32 -3.27
CA VAL A 412 9.89 1.74 -4.67
C VAL A 412 8.60 1.50 -5.45
N ALA A 413 7.90 0.38 -5.24
CA ALA A 413 6.64 0.12 -5.93
C ALA A 413 5.53 1.07 -5.46
N THR A 414 5.44 1.32 -4.14
CA THR A 414 4.47 2.26 -3.57
C THR A 414 4.74 3.69 -4.05
N SER A 415 6.01 4.10 -4.07
CA SER A 415 6.41 5.42 -4.55
C SER A 415 6.19 5.56 -6.06
N GLY A 416 6.48 4.52 -6.85
CA GLY A 416 6.22 4.49 -8.28
C GLY A 416 4.73 4.65 -8.61
N ALA A 417 3.85 3.90 -7.94
CA ALA A 417 2.40 4.04 -8.11
C ALA A 417 1.90 5.45 -7.75
N THR A 418 2.44 6.02 -6.67
CA THR A 418 2.14 7.39 -6.25
C THR A 418 2.64 8.42 -7.25
N PHE A 419 3.85 8.22 -7.79
CA PHE A 419 4.46 9.08 -8.79
C PHE A 419 3.63 9.15 -10.07
N PHE A 420 3.20 8.01 -10.63
CA PHE A 420 2.33 7.98 -11.81
C PHE A 420 0.98 8.67 -11.56
N ARG A 421 0.41 8.49 -10.36
CA ARG A 421 -0.81 9.21 -9.96
C ARG A 421 -0.59 10.72 -9.88
N SER A 422 0.54 11.18 -9.35
CA SER A 422 0.89 12.61 -9.29
C SER A 422 1.15 13.20 -10.68
N ILE A 423 1.79 12.46 -11.59
CA ILE A 423 1.89 12.88 -13.00
C ILE A 423 0.48 13.03 -13.59
N GLY A 424 -0.39 12.03 -13.39
CA GLY A 424 -1.78 12.09 -13.83
C GLY A 424 -2.50 13.34 -13.32
N ALA A 425 -2.27 13.71 -12.05
CA ALA A 425 -2.82 14.92 -11.45
C ALA A 425 -2.43 16.19 -12.22
N SER A 426 -1.14 16.36 -12.53
CA SER A 426 -0.65 17.54 -13.27
C SER A 426 -1.23 17.61 -14.68
N PHE A 427 -1.30 16.47 -15.40
CA PHE A 427 -1.98 16.40 -16.68
C PHE A 427 -3.48 16.73 -16.58
N GLY A 428 -4.15 16.26 -15.52
CA GLY A 428 -5.56 16.54 -15.26
C GLY A 428 -5.85 18.03 -15.15
N VAL A 429 -5.14 18.71 -14.24
CA VAL A 429 -5.32 20.16 -14.03
C VAL A 429 -5.05 20.96 -15.31
N SER A 430 -3.98 20.63 -16.03
CA SER A 430 -3.56 21.31 -17.26
C SER A 430 -4.54 21.15 -18.43
N ILE A 431 -4.91 19.91 -18.73
CA ILE A 431 -5.82 19.59 -19.84
C ILE A 431 -7.20 20.16 -19.53
N PHE A 432 -7.66 20.06 -18.29
CA PHE A 432 -8.94 20.62 -17.87
C PHE A 432 -8.93 22.14 -17.98
N GLY A 433 -7.86 22.81 -17.57
CA GLY A 433 -7.74 24.26 -17.75
C GLY A 433 -7.70 24.71 -19.19
N THR A 434 -7.07 23.93 -20.05
CA THR A 434 -7.06 24.18 -21.50
C THR A 434 -8.46 24.02 -22.09
N ILE A 435 -9.17 22.95 -21.73
CA ILE A 435 -10.56 22.72 -22.18
C ILE A 435 -11.45 23.86 -21.67
N PHE A 436 -11.35 24.20 -20.39
CA PHE A 436 -12.11 25.28 -19.76
C PHE A 436 -11.87 26.61 -20.48
N ALA A 437 -10.61 27.02 -20.68
CA ALA A 437 -10.28 28.28 -21.36
C ALA A 437 -10.77 28.31 -22.80
N ASN A 438 -10.56 27.23 -23.56
CA ASN A 438 -10.99 27.12 -24.96
C ASN A 438 -12.52 27.13 -25.13
N LYS A 439 -13.27 26.67 -24.13
CA LYS A 439 -14.74 26.66 -24.15
C LYS A 439 -15.33 27.96 -23.60
N LEU A 440 -14.72 28.51 -22.55
CA LEU A 440 -15.21 29.70 -21.86
C LEU A 440 -15.15 30.94 -22.74
N GLY A 441 -14.02 31.17 -23.43
CA GLY A 441 -13.82 32.38 -24.22
C GLY A 441 -14.88 32.62 -25.30
N PRO A 442 -15.12 31.65 -26.20
CA PRO A 442 -16.19 31.75 -27.19
C PRO A 442 -17.57 31.92 -26.57
N ARG A 443 -17.87 31.20 -25.48
CA ARG A 443 -19.19 31.27 -24.81
C ARG A 443 -19.44 32.62 -24.13
N ILE A 444 -18.41 33.24 -23.54
CA ILE A 444 -18.52 34.59 -22.99
C ILE A 444 -18.71 35.61 -24.13
N ALA A 445 -17.98 35.46 -25.24
CA ALA A 445 -18.13 36.34 -26.39
C ALA A 445 -19.55 36.25 -26.99
N ASP A 446 -20.10 35.05 -27.11
CA ASP A 446 -21.47 34.82 -27.58
C ASP A 446 -22.50 35.38 -26.57
N ALA A 447 -22.32 35.14 -25.27
CA ALA A 447 -23.23 35.62 -24.22
C ALA A 447 -23.25 37.14 -24.09
N LEU A 448 -22.17 37.82 -24.46
CA LEU A 448 -22.04 39.28 -24.44
C LEU A 448 -22.24 39.92 -25.82
N SER A 449 -22.59 39.14 -26.84
CA SER A 449 -22.82 39.64 -28.20
C SER A 449 -23.99 40.64 -28.19
N GLY A 450 -23.68 41.91 -28.46
CA GLY A 450 -24.66 43.01 -28.45
C GLY A 450 -24.89 43.68 -27.09
N ALA A 451 -24.17 43.32 -26.03
CA ALA A 451 -24.29 43.94 -24.71
C ALA A 451 -23.34 45.15 -24.54
N SER A 452 -23.82 46.24 -23.95
CA SER A 452 -22.99 47.39 -23.57
C SER A 452 -22.34 47.16 -22.21
N LEU A 453 -21.07 46.74 -22.22
CA LEU A 453 -20.31 46.45 -21.01
C LEU A 453 -19.95 47.74 -20.23
N PRO A 454 -19.97 47.70 -18.89
CA PRO A 454 -19.44 48.77 -18.05
C PRO A 454 -17.96 49.06 -18.36
N ALA A 455 -17.56 50.33 -18.22
CA ALA A 455 -16.18 50.76 -18.47
C ALA A 455 -15.19 49.97 -17.59
N GLY A 456 -14.23 49.28 -18.22
CA GLY A 456 -13.21 48.50 -17.54
C GLY A 456 -13.50 47.00 -17.38
N ILE A 457 -14.67 46.51 -17.83
CA ILE A 457 -14.99 45.07 -17.96
C ILE A 457 -14.80 44.66 -19.42
N SER A 458 -13.96 43.65 -19.66
CA SER A 458 -13.77 43.03 -20.97
C SER A 458 -14.03 41.52 -20.87
N PRO A 459 -14.34 40.84 -21.99
CA PRO A 459 -14.44 39.39 -22.03
C PRO A 459 -13.19 38.69 -21.45
N ASP A 460 -12.01 39.25 -21.71
CA ASP A 460 -10.74 38.72 -21.20
C ASP A 460 -10.59 38.91 -19.68
N LYS A 461 -11.06 40.04 -19.14
CA LYS A 461 -11.09 40.26 -17.68
C LYS A 461 -12.10 39.36 -17.00
N LEU A 462 -13.24 39.10 -17.63
CA LEU A 462 -14.23 38.16 -17.10
C LEU A 462 -13.65 36.74 -17.05
N GLN A 463 -12.93 36.30 -18.09
CA GLN A 463 -12.23 35.00 -18.09
C GLN A 463 -11.14 34.91 -17.01
N ALA A 464 -10.36 35.97 -16.81
CA ALA A 464 -9.24 35.98 -15.88
C ALA A 464 -9.64 36.18 -14.42
N ASP A 465 -10.70 36.93 -14.14
CA ASP A 465 -11.21 37.19 -12.80
C ASP A 465 -12.70 36.85 -12.69
N PRO A 466 -13.05 35.67 -12.14
CA PRO A 466 -14.45 35.28 -11.93
C PRO A 466 -15.21 36.22 -10.98
N ARG A 467 -14.53 37.03 -10.15
CA ARG A 467 -15.20 38.01 -9.28
C ARG A 467 -15.78 39.18 -10.07
N ALA A 468 -15.22 39.48 -11.25
CA ALA A 468 -15.72 40.53 -12.14
C ALA A 468 -17.13 40.22 -12.66
N VAL A 469 -17.57 38.96 -12.64
CA VAL A 469 -18.93 38.54 -13.00
C VAL A 469 -19.99 39.15 -12.08
N SER A 470 -19.64 39.44 -10.82
CA SER A 470 -20.56 40.08 -9.86
C SER A 470 -20.87 41.55 -10.18
N ALA A 471 -20.02 42.21 -10.98
CA ALA A 471 -20.17 43.60 -11.39
C ALA A 471 -21.02 43.78 -12.66
N LEU A 472 -21.43 42.68 -13.30
CA LEU A 472 -22.29 42.71 -14.48
C LEU A 472 -23.75 42.99 -14.13
N PRO A 473 -24.51 43.69 -15.00
CA PRO A 473 -25.95 43.80 -14.84
C PRO A 473 -26.61 42.41 -14.94
N PRO A 474 -27.81 42.23 -14.32
CA PRO A 474 -28.39 40.91 -14.10
C PRO A 474 -28.69 40.12 -15.39
N GLY A 475 -28.94 40.78 -16.51
CA GLY A 475 -29.20 40.13 -17.81
C GLY A 475 -27.95 39.50 -18.40
N GLU A 476 -26.84 40.23 -18.42
CA GLU A 476 -25.54 39.76 -18.93
C GLU A 476 -24.89 38.78 -17.96
N ARG A 477 -25.09 38.98 -16.66
CA ARG A 477 -24.59 38.09 -15.60
C ARG A 477 -25.13 36.67 -15.77
N ALA A 478 -26.42 36.49 -16.09
CA ALA A 478 -27.00 35.16 -16.28
C ALA A 478 -26.36 34.42 -17.47
N GLY A 479 -26.11 35.11 -18.58
CA GLY A 479 -25.44 34.54 -19.75
C GLY A 479 -23.99 34.13 -19.47
N VAL A 480 -23.24 34.96 -18.75
CA VAL A 480 -21.86 34.66 -18.34
C VAL A 480 -21.82 33.51 -17.33
N LEU A 481 -22.73 33.45 -16.37
CA LEU A 481 -22.82 32.34 -15.42
C LEU A 481 -23.16 31.00 -16.10
N ALA A 482 -24.04 31.01 -17.10
CA ALA A 482 -24.33 29.84 -17.93
C ALA A 482 -23.09 29.41 -18.74
N ALA A 483 -22.33 30.36 -19.31
CA ALA A 483 -21.07 30.09 -19.99
C ALA A 483 -20.04 29.44 -19.06
N TYR A 484 -19.91 29.93 -17.83
CA TYR A 484 -19.07 29.34 -16.79
C TYR A 484 -19.52 27.93 -16.42
N SER A 485 -20.83 27.76 -16.16
CA SER A 485 -21.42 26.47 -15.80
C SER A 485 -21.11 25.41 -16.86
N GLN A 486 -21.48 25.66 -18.11
CA GLN A 486 -21.27 24.72 -19.21
C GLN A 486 -19.79 24.45 -19.46
N SER A 487 -18.93 25.46 -19.31
CA SER A 487 -17.48 25.27 -19.55
C SER A 487 -16.82 24.44 -18.47
N ILE A 488 -17.26 24.57 -17.21
CA ILE A 488 -16.79 23.72 -16.12
C ILE A 488 -17.37 22.32 -16.25
N THR A 489 -18.65 22.18 -16.58
CA THR A 489 -19.30 20.86 -16.61
C THR A 489 -18.86 20.03 -17.82
N ASP A 490 -18.55 20.67 -18.96
CA ASP A 490 -17.93 20.01 -20.11
C ASP A 490 -16.60 19.35 -19.76
N VAL A 491 -15.79 19.99 -18.90
CA VAL A 491 -14.49 19.44 -18.49
C VAL A 491 -14.66 18.06 -17.86
N PHE A 492 -15.71 17.85 -17.05
CA PHE A 492 -16.02 16.53 -16.49
C PHE A 492 -16.40 15.51 -17.56
N LEU A 493 -17.12 15.92 -18.61
CA LEU A 493 -17.45 15.05 -19.74
C LEU A 493 -16.20 14.58 -20.49
N TYR A 494 -15.23 15.48 -20.72
CA TYR A 494 -13.94 15.12 -21.35
C TYR A 494 -13.09 14.17 -20.48
N ALA A 495 -13.37 14.08 -19.18
CA ALA A 495 -12.72 13.13 -18.28
C ALA A 495 -13.29 11.70 -18.39
N VAL A 496 -14.52 11.55 -18.88
CA VAL A 496 -15.24 10.26 -18.95
C VAL A 496 -14.50 9.22 -19.80
N PRO A 497 -13.97 9.53 -21.00
CA PRO A 497 -13.21 8.55 -21.78
C PRO A 497 -12.00 8.00 -21.03
N ALA A 498 -11.29 8.84 -20.27
CA ALA A 498 -10.18 8.39 -19.44
C ALA A 498 -10.68 7.43 -18.34
N GLY A 499 -11.79 7.78 -17.66
CA GLY A 499 -12.45 6.92 -16.68
C GLY A 499 -12.88 5.56 -17.25
N LEU A 500 -13.44 5.53 -18.45
CA LEU A 500 -13.81 4.29 -19.17
C LEU A 500 -12.59 3.42 -19.49
N VAL A 501 -11.46 4.04 -19.88
CA VAL A 501 -10.20 3.31 -20.08
C VAL A 501 -9.74 2.69 -18.76
N ALA A 502 -9.75 3.44 -17.65
CA ALA A 502 -9.42 2.88 -16.34
C ALA A 502 -10.36 1.73 -15.93
N PHE A 503 -11.65 1.84 -16.22
CA PHE A 503 -12.62 0.76 -16.00
C PHE A 503 -12.27 -0.49 -16.82
N ALA A 504 -12.03 -0.35 -18.13
CA ALA A 504 -11.63 -1.46 -18.98
C ALA A 504 -10.31 -2.11 -18.50
N LEU A 505 -9.35 -1.30 -18.06
CA LEU A 505 -8.07 -1.78 -17.52
C LEU A 505 -8.23 -2.49 -16.18
N ALA A 506 -9.17 -2.06 -15.33
CA ALA A 506 -9.45 -2.70 -14.05
C ALA A 506 -9.93 -4.16 -14.22
N TRP A 507 -10.63 -4.48 -15.31
CA TRP A 507 -11.01 -5.87 -15.63
C TRP A 507 -9.82 -6.79 -15.92
N LEU A 508 -8.72 -6.23 -16.45
CA LEU A 508 -7.50 -6.96 -16.79
C LEU A 508 -6.63 -7.29 -15.56
N LEU A 509 -6.97 -6.76 -14.38
CA LEU A 509 -6.31 -7.13 -13.13
C LEU A 509 -6.53 -8.62 -12.85
N ARG A 510 -5.46 -9.33 -12.56
CA ARG A 510 -5.53 -10.70 -12.05
C ARG A 510 -5.60 -10.63 -10.53
N GLU A 511 -6.56 -11.36 -9.96
CA GLU A 511 -6.69 -11.47 -8.52
C GLU A 511 -5.66 -12.48 -8.01
N GLU A 512 -4.54 -11.97 -7.52
CA GLU A 512 -3.59 -12.76 -6.72
C GLU A 512 -4.08 -12.75 -5.27
N PRO A 513 -4.27 -13.91 -4.62
CA PRO A 513 -4.73 -13.94 -3.23
C PRO A 513 -3.79 -13.10 -2.35
N LEU A 514 -4.35 -12.32 -1.42
CA LEU A 514 -3.55 -11.58 -0.44
C LEU A 514 -2.60 -12.57 0.24
N ARG A 515 -1.31 -12.26 0.26
CA ARG A 515 -0.33 -13.12 0.94
C ARG A 515 -0.74 -13.24 2.40
N GLY A 516 -1.26 -14.42 2.76
CA GLY A 516 -1.62 -14.74 4.13
C GLY A 516 -0.36 -14.74 4.98
N SER A 517 -0.40 -14.05 6.11
CA SER A 517 0.57 -14.21 7.19
C SER A 517 0.35 -15.55 7.90
N VAL A 518 0.46 -16.64 7.17
CA VAL A 518 0.64 -17.99 7.70
C VAL A 518 1.93 -18.46 7.06
N THR A 519 2.99 -18.49 7.87
CA THR A 519 4.42 -18.57 7.50
C THR A 519 5.02 -17.25 7.00
N ALA A 520 5.37 -16.38 7.95
CA ALA A 520 6.62 -15.66 7.79
C ALA A 520 7.71 -16.74 7.63
N PRO A 521 8.51 -16.73 6.54
CA PRO A 521 9.77 -17.46 6.58
C PRO A 521 10.53 -16.93 7.79
N ASP A 522 11.05 -17.83 8.62
CA ASP A 522 11.90 -17.43 9.72
C ASP A 522 13.07 -16.62 9.15
N ASN A 523 13.21 -15.36 9.61
CA ASN A 523 14.05 -14.36 8.95
C ASN A 523 15.54 -14.44 9.34
N SER A 524 15.94 -15.56 9.95
CA SER A 524 17.34 -15.99 10.04
C SER A 524 17.95 -16.32 8.67
N GLU A 525 17.13 -16.53 7.63
CA GLU A 525 17.60 -16.99 6.31
C GLU A 525 17.70 -15.93 5.20
N VAL A 526 17.70 -14.63 5.52
CA VAL A 526 17.85 -13.61 4.47
C VAL A 526 19.16 -12.85 4.62
N ILE A 527 20.29 -13.49 4.30
CA ILE A 527 21.37 -12.94 3.45
C ILE A 527 22.12 -14.10 2.75
N SER A 528 21.87 -14.29 1.45
CA SER A 528 22.96 -14.32 0.47
C SER A 528 22.40 -14.01 -0.93
N SER A 529 23.14 -13.18 -1.64
CA SER A 529 22.79 -12.54 -2.90
C SER A 529 23.15 -13.40 -4.12
N ASN A 530 23.01 -14.71 -4.04
CA ASN A 530 23.17 -15.59 -5.20
C ASN A 530 21.94 -16.50 -5.36
N PRO A 531 21.55 -16.83 -6.61
CA PRO A 531 20.58 -17.88 -6.84
C PRO A 531 21.25 -19.19 -6.47
N VAL A 532 21.20 -19.55 -5.19
CA VAL A 532 21.52 -20.91 -4.77
C VAL A 532 20.26 -21.72 -5.00
N GLU A 533 20.31 -22.63 -5.97
CA GLU A 533 19.41 -23.78 -6.02
C GLU A 533 19.47 -24.45 -4.65
N ARG A 534 18.45 -24.22 -3.82
CA ARG A 534 18.34 -24.92 -2.53
C ARG A 534 18.12 -26.39 -2.85
N SER A 535 18.95 -27.26 -2.27
CA SER A 535 18.76 -28.70 -2.42
C SER A 535 17.50 -29.12 -1.64
N SER A 536 16.81 -30.17 -2.09
CA SER A 536 15.62 -30.70 -1.40
C SER A 536 15.87 -31.02 0.07
N ARG A 537 17.13 -31.27 0.45
CA ARG A 537 17.56 -31.55 1.82
C ARG A 537 17.48 -30.33 2.75
N ASP A 538 17.77 -29.14 2.24
CA ASP A 538 17.82 -27.91 3.04
C ASP A 538 16.41 -27.41 3.40
N GLU A 539 15.46 -27.54 2.47
CA GLU A 539 14.05 -27.17 2.72
C GLU A 539 13.38 -28.15 3.69
N VAL A 540 13.77 -29.43 3.65
CA VAL A 540 13.33 -30.45 4.59
C VAL A 540 13.90 -30.21 5.99
N ALA A 541 15.16 -29.82 6.11
CA ALA A 541 15.75 -29.43 7.39
C ALA A 541 15.01 -28.23 8.03
N ARG A 542 14.57 -27.25 7.22
CA ARG A 542 13.73 -26.13 7.69
C ARG A 542 12.36 -26.59 8.17
N ALA A 543 11.70 -27.49 7.43
CA ALA A 543 10.41 -28.06 7.81
C ALA A 543 10.49 -28.87 9.11
N LEU A 544 11.59 -29.62 9.29
CA LEU A 544 11.90 -30.37 10.50
C LEU A 544 12.12 -29.47 11.72
N SER A 545 12.84 -28.36 11.57
CA SER A 545 13.13 -27.42 12.66
C SER A 545 11.86 -26.79 13.25
N LEU A 546 10.90 -26.41 12.39
CA LEU A 546 9.59 -25.89 12.80
C LEU A 546 8.75 -26.93 13.58
N LEU A 547 8.97 -28.22 13.32
CA LEU A 547 8.23 -29.33 13.92
C LEU A 547 8.80 -29.80 15.28
N GLY A 548 9.98 -29.32 15.70
CA GLY A 548 10.62 -29.70 16.96
C GLY A 548 10.07 -29.01 18.23
N SER A 549 9.43 -27.84 18.11
CA SER A 549 8.95 -27.08 19.27
C SER A 549 7.74 -27.75 19.96
N ARG A 550 7.66 -27.69 21.31
CA ARG A 550 6.54 -28.30 22.08
C ARG A 550 5.16 -27.73 21.68
N GLU A 551 5.10 -26.43 21.40
CA GLU A 551 3.87 -25.74 21.01
C GLU A 551 3.49 -25.99 19.54
N GLY A 552 4.50 -26.15 18.67
CA GLY A 552 4.31 -26.59 17.29
C GLY A 552 3.76 -28.02 17.20
N ARG A 553 4.27 -28.93 18.04
CA ARG A 553 3.76 -30.32 18.12
C ARG A 553 2.28 -30.38 18.48
N LYS A 554 1.82 -29.62 19.48
CA LYS A 554 0.41 -29.60 19.87
C LYS A 554 -0.50 -29.07 18.74
N LYS A 555 -0.13 -27.93 18.13
CA LYS A 555 -0.89 -27.31 17.04
C LYS A 555 -0.98 -28.21 15.80
N VAL A 556 0.07 -28.99 15.55
CA VAL A 556 0.07 -30.01 14.50
C VAL A 556 -1.01 -31.06 14.75
N TYR A 557 -1.08 -31.62 15.96
CA TYR A 557 -2.09 -32.64 16.29
C TYR A 557 -3.51 -32.07 16.29
N GLU A 558 -3.69 -30.80 16.67
CA GLU A 558 -4.96 -30.08 16.50
C GLU A 558 -5.36 -29.99 15.02
N ALA A 559 -4.45 -29.49 14.17
CA ALA A 559 -4.72 -29.27 12.75
C ALA A 559 -5.00 -30.56 11.96
N ILE A 560 -4.23 -31.64 12.19
CA ILE A 560 -4.48 -32.91 11.49
C ILE A 560 -5.77 -33.59 11.95
N THR A 561 -6.17 -33.40 13.21
CA THR A 561 -7.39 -33.98 13.76
C THR A 561 -8.63 -33.27 13.20
N GLU A 562 -8.59 -31.93 13.15
CA GLU A 562 -9.63 -31.12 12.52
C GLU A 562 -9.75 -31.41 11.02
N ARG A 563 -8.62 -31.53 10.31
CA ARG A 563 -8.60 -31.83 8.88
C ARG A 563 -9.09 -33.24 8.55
N ALA A 564 -8.82 -34.21 9.42
CA ALA A 564 -9.36 -35.56 9.31
C ALA A 564 -10.87 -35.63 9.63
N GLY A 565 -11.50 -34.52 10.05
CA GLY A 565 -12.91 -34.46 10.43
C GLY A 565 -13.22 -35.23 11.71
N LEU A 566 -12.22 -35.41 12.58
CA LEU A 566 -12.32 -36.22 13.79
C LEU A 566 -12.53 -35.32 15.01
N ASP A 567 -13.52 -35.64 15.83
CA ASP A 567 -13.70 -35.00 17.14
C ASP A 567 -12.85 -35.72 18.21
N LEU A 568 -11.53 -35.72 18.04
CA LEU A 568 -10.58 -36.32 18.98
C LEU A 568 -9.74 -35.25 19.65
N ARG A 569 -9.32 -35.52 20.90
CA ARG A 569 -8.34 -34.64 21.56
C ARG A 569 -6.99 -34.80 20.88
N PRO A 570 -6.14 -33.77 20.82
CA PRO A 570 -4.82 -33.84 20.21
C PRO A 570 -3.95 -34.98 20.79
N ALA A 571 -4.05 -35.21 22.10
CA ALA A 571 -3.38 -36.30 22.79
C ALA A 571 -3.91 -37.69 22.40
N ALA A 572 -5.20 -37.83 22.05
CA ALA A 572 -5.78 -39.08 21.59
C ALA A 572 -5.33 -39.41 20.15
N SER A 573 -5.32 -38.42 19.26
CA SER A 573 -4.77 -38.57 17.90
C SER A 573 -3.27 -38.90 17.93
N TRP A 574 -2.52 -38.25 18.81
CA TRP A 574 -1.10 -38.54 19.06
C TRP A 574 -0.87 -39.98 19.53
N MET A 575 -1.63 -40.45 20.52
CA MET A 575 -1.51 -41.81 21.06
C MET A 575 -1.88 -42.87 20.02
N LEU A 576 -2.92 -42.61 19.24
CA LEU A 576 -3.39 -43.52 18.20
C LEU A 576 -2.39 -43.66 17.04
N LEU A 577 -1.72 -42.58 16.63
CA LEU A 577 -0.63 -42.63 15.65
C LEU A 577 0.59 -43.41 16.16
N ARG A 578 0.88 -43.35 17.46
CA ARG A 578 1.95 -44.17 18.08
C ARG A 578 1.59 -45.64 18.15
N MET A 579 0.36 -45.96 18.56
CA MET A 579 -0.14 -47.34 18.53
C MET A 579 -0.08 -47.92 17.11
N ASN A 580 -0.27 -47.10 16.07
CA ASN A 580 -0.15 -47.53 14.68
C ASN A 580 1.29 -47.92 14.30
N ARG A 581 2.29 -47.25 14.90
CA ARG A 581 3.72 -47.52 14.65
C ARG A 581 4.27 -48.66 15.49
N TYR A 582 3.96 -48.69 16.79
CA TYR A 582 4.54 -49.66 17.74
C TYR A 582 3.65 -50.87 18.00
N GLY A 583 2.44 -50.91 17.44
CA GLY A 583 1.45 -51.98 17.64
C GLY A 583 0.65 -51.84 18.93
N SER A 584 1.31 -51.49 20.04
CA SER A 584 0.69 -51.24 21.34
C SER A 584 1.33 -50.05 22.05
N VAL A 585 0.62 -49.49 23.02
CA VAL A 585 1.12 -48.41 23.88
C VAL A 585 0.66 -48.66 25.30
N GLU A 586 1.58 -48.63 26.26
CA GLU A 586 1.24 -48.58 27.68
C GLU A 586 1.21 -47.11 28.16
N PRO A 587 0.04 -46.57 28.58
CA PRO A 587 -0.10 -45.15 28.93
C PRO A 587 0.81 -44.68 30.07
N SER A 588 1.04 -45.52 31.08
CA SER A 588 1.91 -45.26 32.24
C SER A 588 3.37 -45.07 31.82
N LEU A 589 3.91 -46.01 31.06
CA LEU A 589 5.29 -45.96 30.55
C LEU A 589 5.48 -44.83 29.53
N LEU A 590 4.46 -44.54 28.73
CA LEU A 590 4.52 -43.46 27.74
C LEU A 590 4.57 -42.08 28.41
N ALA A 591 3.83 -41.88 29.52
CA ALA A 591 3.87 -40.63 30.27
C ALA A 591 5.20 -40.41 31.01
N GLU A 592 5.96 -41.46 31.29
CA GLU A 592 7.28 -41.39 31.92
C GLU A 592 8.38 -41.06 30.91
N ARG A 593 8.24 -41.51 29.65
CA ARG A 593 9.24 -41.32 28.59
C ARG A 593 9.06 -40.06 27.77
N VAL A 594 7.85 -39.50 27.73
CA VAL A 594 7.54 -38.32 26.92
C VAL A 594 7.14 -37.16 27.81
N ASP A 595 7.60 -35.95 27.46
CA ASP A 595 7.19 -34.72 28.13
C ASP A 595 5.75 -34.30 27.73
N VAL A 596 4.77 -35.12 28.11
CA VAL A 596 3.33 -34.85 27.98
C VAL A 596 2.71 -35.03 29.37
N PRO A 597 1.88 -34.08 29.84
CA PRO A 597 1.27 -34.20 31.17
C PRO A 597 0.49 -35.51 31.32
N LEU A 598 0.73 -36.25 32.41
CA LEU A 598 0.07 -37.53 32.72
C LEU A 598 -1.46 -37.46 32.55
N ARG A 599 -2.06 -36.35 32.97
CA ARG A 599 -3.51 -36.10 32.82
C ARG A 599 -3.96 -36.15 31.36
N ALA A 600 -3.19 -35.59 30.42
CA ALA A 600 -3.53 -35.60 29.00
C ALA A 600 -3.41 -37.01 28.40
N VAL A 601 -2.43 -37.80 28.86
CA VAL A 601 -2.24 -39.20 28.44
C VAL A 601 -3.39 -40.08 28.95
N THR A 602 -3.75 -39.97 30.23
CA THR A 602 -4.86 -40.74 30.81
C THR A 602 -6.20 -40.39 30.18
N GLU A 603 -6.47 -39.09 29.98
CA GLU A 603 -7.70 -38.64 29.32
C GLU A 603 -7.79 -39.09 27.85
N ALA A 604 -6.66 -39.15 27.14
CA ALA A 604 -6.59 -39.67 25.78
C ALA A 604 -6.86 -41.18 25.73
N ALA A 605 -6.25 -41.97 26.63
CA ALA A 605 -6.48 -43.40 26.75
C ALA A 605 -7.98 -43.71 26.98
N ILE A 606 -8.62 -42.98 27.91
CA ILE A 606 -10.06 -43.12 28.17
C ILE A 606 -10.88 -42.77 26.93
N GLN A 607 -10.55 -41.69 26.21
CA GLN A 607 -11.28 -41.30 25.01
C GLN A 607 -11.18 -42.35 23.89
N LEU A 608 -10.01 -42.96 23.71
CA LEU A 608 -9.80 -44.01 22.70
C LEU A 608 -10.55 -45.31 23.03
N GLU A 609 -10.60 -45.70 24.31
CA GLU A 609 -11.38 -46.85 24.76
C GLU A 609 -12.89 -46.63 24.62
N VAL A 610 -13.40 -45.48 25.10
CA VAL A 610 -14.84 -45.15 25.04
C VAL A 610 -15.35 -45.08 23.60
N ARG A 611 -14.51 -44.60 22.67
CA ARG A 611 -14.87 -44.56 21.24
C ARG A 611 -14.60 -45.86 20.49
N GLY A 612 -14.17 -46.92 21.17
CA GLY A 612 -13.89 -48.21 20.55
C GLY A 612 -12.73 -48.19 19.55
N LEU A 613 -11.85 -47.20 19.62
CA LEU A 613 -10.67 -47.04 18.75
C LEU A 613 -9.45 -47.81 19.28
N ALA A 614 -9.43 -48.08 20.58
CA ALA A 614 -8.43 -48.91 21.24
C ALA A 614 -9.12 -49.85 22.24
N ARG A 615 -8.54 -51.03 22.45
CA ARG A 615 -8.94 -51.99 23.47
C ARG A 615 -7.76 -52.23 24.41
N ARG A 616 -8.05 -52.35 25.71
CA ARG A 616 -7.05 -52.69 26.71
C ARG A 616 -6.84 -54.20 26.77
N GLU A 617 -5.58 -54.63 26.61
CA GLU A 617 -5.16 -56.03 26.72
C GLU A 617 -4.12 -56.13 27.86
N GLY A 618 -4.59 -56.22 29.11
CA GLY A 618 -3.73 -56.11 30.28
C GLY A 618 -3.33 -54.66 30.58
N LEU A 619 -2.02 -54.39 30.65
CA LEU A 619 -1.46 -53.05 30.80
C LEU A 619 -1.43 -52.23 29.49
N PRO A 620 -1.06 -52.80 28.32
CA PRO A 620 -1.04 -52.06 27.06
C PRO A 620 -2.44 -51.85 26.44
N LEU A 621 -2.55 -50.75 25.68
CA LEU A 621 -3.62 -50.50 24.72
C LEU A 621 -3.22 -51.01 23.34
N VAL A 622 -4.14 -51.74 22.71
CA VAL A 622 -4.01 -52.28 21.35
C VAL A 622 -5.12 -51.69 20.48
N MET A 623 -4.81 -51.43 19.21
CA MET A 623 -5.73 -50.76 18.29
C MET A 623 -6.81 -51.71 17.77
N THR A 624 -8.05 -51.23 17.70
CA THR A 624 -9.14 -51.97 17.02
C THR A 624 -9.08 -51.78 15.50
N ASP A 625 -9.87 -52.54 14.74
CA ASP A 625 -9.98 -52.35 13.29
C ASP A 625 -10.44 -50.93 12.92
N GLU A 626 -11.36 -50.37 13.70
CA GLU A 626 -11.83 -49.00 13.53
C GLU A 626 -10.75 -47.98 13.91
N GLY A 627 -9.97 -48.26 14.97
CA GLY A 627 -8.77 -47.49 15.31
C GLY A 627 -7.75 -47.44 14.16
N ARG A 628 -7.50 -48.57 13.48
CA ARG A 628 -6.59 -48.64 12.32
C ARG A 628 -7.06 -47.77 11.17
N ARG A 629 -8.38 -47.78 10.90
CA ARG A 629 -8.98 -46.93 9.87
C ARG A 629 -8.81 -45.44 10.20
N VAL A 630 -9.06 -45.05 11.45
CA VAL A 630 -8.89 -43.67 11.93
C VAL A 630 -7.42 -43.24 11.93
N ALA A 631 -6.49 -44.13 12.26
CA ALA A 631 -5.05 -43.87 12.17
C ALA A 631 -4.62 -43.57 10.73
N GLY A 632 -5.15 -44.33 9.77
CA GLY A 632 -4.91 -44.11 8.34
C GLY A 632 -5.40 -42.73 7.86
N LEU A 633 -6.54 -42.26 8.36
CA LEU A 633 -7.06 -40.92 8.06
C LEU A 633 -6.16 -39.82 8.63
N LEU A 634 -5.71 -39.97 9.88
CA LEU A 634 -4.77 -39.03 10.51
C LEU A 634 -3.41 -39.00 9.79
N PHE A 635 -2.91 -40.15 9.34
CA PHE A 635 -1.66 -40.24 8.59
C PHE A 635 -1.76 -39.53 7.23
N ARG A 636 -2.86 -39.72 6.48
CA ARG A 636 -3.10 -39.00 5.22
C ARG A 636 -3.25 -37.50 5.44
N ALA A 637 -4.02 -37.09 6.45
CA ALA A 637 -4.18 -35.67 6.79
C ALA A 637 -2.84 -35.01 7.16
N ARG A 638 -1.92 -35.78 7.75
CA ARG A 638 -0.56 -35.35 8.05
C ARG A 638 0.31 -35.23 6.80
N GLU A 639 0.28 -36.21 5.91
CA GLU A 639 0.98 -36.20 4.63
C GLU A 639 0.54 -34.99 3.77
N GLU A 640 -0.77 -34.74 3.70
CA GLU A 640 -1.33 -33.55 3.04
C GLU A 640 -0.90 -32.24 3.71
N SER A 641 -0.85 -32.21 5.05
CA SER A 641 -0.39 -31.03 5.77
C SER A 641 1.09 -30.72 5.50
N LEU A 642 1.93 -31.73 5.30
CA LEU A 642 3.33 -31.55 4.91
C LEU A 642 3.45 -31.15 3.43
N ALA A 643 2.59 -31.71 2.56
CA ALA A 643 2.50 -31.32 1.16
C ALA A 643 2.12 -29.85 0.98
N ASP A 644 1.15 -29.34 1.75
CA ASP A 644 0.74 -27.93 1.71
C ASP A 644 1.88 -26.98 2.11
N LEU A 645 2.73 -27.40 3.07
CA LEU A 645 3.92 -26.63 3.48
C LEU A 645 4.97 -26.57 2.37
N LEU A 646 5.05 -27.61 1.53
CA LEU A 646 5.94 -27.66 0.38
C LEU A 646 5.40 -26.85 -0.82
N GLY A 647 4.11 -26.50 -0.83
CA GLY A 647 3.50 -25.57 -1.78
C GLY A 647 3.82 -25.91 -3.25
N ASN A 648 4.49 -24.98 -3.95
CA ASN A 648 4.83 -25.11 -5.37
C ASN A 648 5.80 -26.27 -5.70
N TRP A 649 6.40 -26.90 -4.69
CA TRP A 649 7.30 -28.05 -4.88
C TRP A 649 6.55 -29.39 -4.92
N TRP A 650 5.29 -29.44 -4.45
CA TRP A 650 4.47 -30.65 -4.45
C TRP A 650 3.62 -30.74 -5.73
N THR A 651 4.26 -31.13 -6.84
CA THR A 651 3.61 -31.25 -8.16
C THR A 651 3.41 -32.72 -8.57
N ALA A 652 2.64 -32.96 -9.65
CA ALA A 652 2.40 -34.31 -10.17
C ALA A 652 3.69 -34.99 -10.68
N ASP A 653 4.67 -34.20 -11.14
CA ASP A 653 5.98 -34.64 -11.60
C ASP A 653 7.07 -34.54 -10.51
N ARG A 654 6.69 -34.65 -9.23
CA ARG A 654 7.63 -34.50 -8.11
C ARG A 654 8.73 -35.57 -8.16
N PRO A 655 9.99 -35.22 -7.78
CA PRO A 655 11.05 -36.21 -7.65
C PRO A 655 10.68 -37.31 -6.66
N THR A 656 10.97 -38.58 -6.99
CA THR A 656 10.69 -39.74 -6.13
C THR A 656 11.32 -39.60 -4.74
N ASP A 657 12.47 -38.94 -4.66
CA ASP A 657 13.21 -38.72 -3.42
C ASP A 657 12.46 -37.78 -2.47
N LEU A 658 11.72 -36.80 -3.00
CA LEU A 658 10.90 -35.89 -2.19
C LEU A 658 9.67 -36.61 -1.61
N ASP A 659 9.05 -37.51 -2.39
CA ASP A 659 7.94 -38.35 -1.93
C ASP A 659 8.38 -39.32 -0.84
N ALA A 660 9.54 -39.97 -1.03
CA ALA A 660 10.15 -40.86 -0.04
C ALA A 660 10.49 -40.12 1.26
N LEU A 661 11.07 -38.92 1.14
CA LEU A 661 11.46 -38.10 2.28
C LEU A 661 10.26 -37.59 3.08
N VAL A 662 9.17 -37.16 2.42
CA VAL A 662 7.93 -36.79 3.12
C VAL A 662 7.33 -37.97 3.88
N ARG A 663 7.36 -39.18 3.29
CA ARG A 663 6.92 -40.39 3.98
C ARG A 663 7.80 -40.77 5.16
N GLU A 664 9.12 -40.67 5.00
CA GLU A 664 10.09 -40.95 6.06
C GLU A 664 9.92 -39.98 7.23
N LEU A 665 9.82 -38.67 6.95
CA LEU A 665 9.55 -37.62 7.94
C LEU A 665 8.21 -37.82 8.65
N THR A 666 7.17 -38.17 7.92
CA THR A 666 5.84 -38.47 8.50
C THR A 666 5.94 -39.64 9.45
N THR A 667 6.71 -40.66 9.08
CA THR A 667 6.94 -41.84 9.90
C THR A 667 7.68 -41.47 11.18
N GLU A 668 8.83 -40.80 11.09
CA GLU A 668 9.66 -40.36 12.23
C GLU A 668 8.92 -39.41 13.19
N LEU A 669 8.15 -38.46 12.67
CA LEU A 669 7.44 -37.49 13.51
C LEU A 669 6.19 -38.07 14.19
N CYS A 670 5.71 -39.23 13.72
CA CYS A 670 4.67 -40.01 14.37
C CYS A 670 5.20 -40.98 15.46
N GLY A 671 6.51 -40.95 15.75
CA GLY A 671 7.13 -41.59 16.92
C GLY A 671 8.65 -41.76 16.78
N SER A 672 9.43 -41.64 17.86
CA SER A 672 10.89 -41.93 17.83
C SER A 672 11.22 -43.33 18.34
N ASP A 673 12.34 -43.92 17.91
CA ASP A 673 12.74 -45.27 18.36
C ASP A 673 13.05 -45.32 19.87
N ALA A 674 13.33 -44.17 20.51
CA ALA A 674 13.47 -44.05 21.96
C ALA A 674 12.15 -44.29 22.74
N GLU A 675 11.00 -44.24 22.08
CA GLU A 675 9.67 -44.34 22.68
C GLU A 675 8.99 -45.71 22.46
N GLN A 676 9.73 -46.68 21.91
CA GLN A 676 9.24 -48.05 21.66
C GLN A 676 8.96 -48.81 22.98
N PRO A 677 7.81 -49.51 23.12
CA PRO A 677 7.58 -50.45 24.22
C PRO A 677 8.58 -51.60 24.13
N HIS A 678 9.30 -51.89 25.21
CA HIS A 678 10.19 -53.04 25.27
C HIS A 678 9.38 -54.26 25.73
N ASP A 679 9.08 -55.17 24.81
CA ASP A 679 8.72 -56.53 25.17
C ASP A 679 10.03 -57.28 25.48
N GLY A 680 10.17 -57.74 26.71
CA GLY A 680 11.41 -58.29 27.25
C GLY A 680 11.88 -59.63 26.68
N ASP A 681 11.54 -60.02 25.45
CA ASP A 681 12.07 -61.26 24.85
C ASP A 681 12.02 -61.32 23.30
N ALA A 682 13.11 -61.85 22.73
CA ALA A 682 13.33 -62.46 21.39
C ALA A 682 13.73 -61.63 20.13
N GLY A 683 14.96 -61.90 19.64
CA GLY A 683 15.25 -62.20 18.21
C GLY A 683 15.97 -61.15 17.34
N PRO A 684 16.86 -61.56 16.39
CA PRO A 684 17.86 -60.68 15.80
C PRO A 684 17.27 -59.64 14.81
N ARG A 685 17.94 -58.49 14.78
CA ARG A 685 17.75 -57.34 13.88
C ARG A 685 17.41 -57.79 12.45
N ARG A 686 16.27 -57.33 11.91
CA ARG A 686 16.07 -57.29 10.46
C ARG A 686 16.95 -56.18 9.90
N ASP A 687 18.09 -56.57 9.32
CA ASP A 687 18.91 -55.69 8.49
C ASP A 687 18.06 -55.17 7.32
N HIS A 688 17.85 -53.86 7.30
CA HIS A 688 17.46 -53.13 6.10
C HIS A 688 18.70 -52.93 5.22
N ASP A 689 19.22 -54.00 4.65
CA ASP A 689 20.29 -53.92 3.64
C ASP A 689 20.22 -55.08 2.64
N ALA A 690 19.12 -55.14 1.87
CA ALA A 690 19.00 -56.04 0.73
C ALA A 690 17.99 -55.52 -0.31
N ARG A 691 18.38 -54.49 -1.06
CA ARG A 691 17.90 -54.27 -2.44
C ARG A 691 19.09 -53.98 -3.35
N ARG A 692 19.88 -55.01 -3.64
CA ARG A 692 20.73 -55.04 -4.84
C ARG A 692 19.87 -55.42 -6.04
N ASP A 693 19.87 -54.51 -7.01
CA ASP A 693 19.37 -54.64 -8.37
C ASP A 693 20.02 -55.82 -9.13
N PRO A 694 19.26 -56.79 -9.68
CA PRO A 694 19.77 -57.77 -10.63
C PRO A 694 19.15 -57.52 -12.01
N GLY A 695 19.77 -56.64 -12.82
CA GLY A 695 19.11 -56.23 -14.06
C GLY A 695 19.94 -55.65 -15.20
N ARG A 696 21.26 -55.85 -15.31
CA ARG A 696 22.00 -55.55 -16.56
C ARG A 696 23.15 -56.52 -16.85
N ARG A 697 22.90 -57.48 -17.74
CA ARG A 697 23.91 -58.09 -18.62
C ARG A 697 23.77 -57.46 -20.01
N GLN A 698 24.82 -56.73 -20.43
CA GLN A 698 25.58 -56.75 -21.71
C GLN A 698 24.89 -57.11 -23.04
N PRO A 699 25.40 -56.65 -24.21
CA PRO A 699 26.82 -56.49 -24.57
C PRO A 699 27.44 -55.11 -24.32
#